data_AF-A0A5R9FTT1-F1
#
_entry.id   AF-A0A5R9FTT1-F1
#
_cell.length_a   1.000
_cell.length_b   1.000
_cell.length_c   1.000
_cell.angle_alpha   90.00
_cell.angle_beta   90.00
_cell.angle_gamma   90.00
#
_symmetry.space_group_name_H-M   'P 1'
#
loop_
_entity.id
_entity.type
_entity.pdbx_description
1 polymer ?
#
loop_
_entity_poly.entity_id
_entity_poly.type
_entity_poly.pdbx_seq_one_letter_code
_entity_poly.pdbx_strand_id
1 'polypeptide(L)'
;MPMRHRHRTRRRRALLGSLTAAGLLGGLTLANGFAAEPAPDSAEQHGIRLLDTLAVPAGTSEFGMPFGGLSGIDYDRDSGEYVALSDDRSENGKARFYTLRLPLNGTAFAHDKPDLDALTVLDDTTGEPFAAKAVDPEAVRWTPDGNSLLWTSEGASSSGQPAFVREATASGGYVRELPLPKAYAPVRSASGALTAGVRNNQALEGLTLAPDGSKAVTITENALVQDGPAAGLTAKSPSRLLVMDRETGAAEAEHVYEVDPISDAPTAPLPAPVGTYSADRGVSEILAINETDYLTVERSFASGVGFSIRLYWTSTIGATDVNGKEKISGSEKPMPKKLLYDFTTSGTDADNVEGITWGPKLPDGSRSLVLVADDNFGFNGSVTKFHLLSVRPGLLATRTPDVNGDGAVNARDLKALPTSGSAGDLDGNGRTDSKDVKLWTSYTHDFPTEPRTSSTVDVQLLSFNDFHGNLEPPTGRDANLGSKLDPKSTTVGGAEYLAARLGQLREGTDASLTVAAGDIIGASPFLSGLFHDEPTVESMEKLHLDVTSVGNHEFDEGTDELLRMQNGGCHPKDGCYIKDEPYDGAEFPWLAANVTDRTTGEPLLAPTWIKKVDGVKLGFIGMTLEGTPEVTGQSGIKSVRFLDEVETANAAAGKLREQGVEAIVVLLHEGGIQAGSYGQCDGISGPIVDIAKHLDPAIDAVVTGHTHQPYICSLPDPDGEPRMVTSASSFGRVVTETRLPVDRRTGDVVRDQVAAMNHLVTRTGAKDAEQTTVIDKWKELSAPLANRIVGEVTADITRSETRDAESDLANLVADAQLAATAAPEKGGAQIALMNPGGVRADLVYASSTGGEAPGEITYAEAFAVQPFAGTLVTVDLTGAQIEKILEEQFNDSGTRAPTLILGVSRGLTYSYSGSAPVGDRIDPESIKLNGGTLQPDATYRVAANTFLAAGGDGFTTFAKGTNPVGGGDDIAALTDYLTAQSPVAPPGTDRMTELP
;
A
#
# COMPACT_ATOMS: atom_id res chain seq x y z
N MET A 1 25.97 -36.25 36.51
CA MET A 1 25.70 -36.33 37.96
C MET A 1 26.22 -35.04 38.60
N PRO A 2 25.49 -34.32 39.46
CA PRO A 2 24.09 -33.89 39.34
C PRO A 2 23.91 -32.38 39.69
N MET A 3 22.64 -31.94 39.62
CA MET A 3 21.97 -30.89 40.42
C MET A 3 22.18 -29.41 40.01
N ARG A 4 21.20 -28.74 39.37
CA ARG A 4 19.87 -28.29 39.88
C ARG A 4 19.92 -27.54 41.22
N HIS A 5 19.49 -26.28 41.15
CA HIS A 5 18.28 -25.72 41.78
C HIS A 5 18.44 -24.55 42.75
N ARG A 6 17.46 -23.64 42.60
CA ARG A 6 16.78 -22.80 43.60
C ARG A 6 17.43 -21.44 43.93
N HIS A 7 16.81 -20.33 43.52
CA HIS A 7 15.56 -19.69 44.00
C HIS A 7 15.80 -18.67 45.11
N ARG A 8 15.11 -17.53 44.94
CA ARG A 8 14.33 -16.76 45.95
C ARG A 8 14.91 -15.44 46.49
N THR A 9 14.27 -14.37 46.00
CA THR A 9 13.50 -13.34 46.73
C THR A 9 14.20 -12.31 47.64
N ARG A 10 13.85 -11.04 47.43
CA ARG A 10 13.10 -10.13 48.36
C ARG A 10 12.95 -8.73 47.71
N ARG A 11 11.75 -8.23 47.38
CA ARG A 11 10.81 -7.41 48.19
C ARG A 11 11.38 -6.08 48.75
N ARG A 12 10.82 -4.94 48.31
CA ARG A 12 10.10 -3.86 49.06
C ARG A 12 10.03 -2.58 48.20
N ARG A 13 8.85 -2.10 47.78
CA ARG A 13 7.85 -1.20 48.44
C ARG A 13 8.17 0.31 48.37
N ALA A 14 7.46 0.97 47.45
CA ALA A 14 6.57 2.16 47.57
C ALA A 14 7.04 3.46 48.25
N LEU A 15 6.77 4.60 47.57
CA LEU A 15 6.12 5.78 48.16
C LEU A 15 5.57 6.75 47.09
N LEU A 16 4.37 7.28 47.35
CA LEU A 16 3.59 8.29 46.62
C LEU A 16 4.14 9.72 46.82
N GLY A 17 3.80 10.61 45.88
CA GLY A 17 3.72 12.07 46.11
C GLY A 17 2.98 12.77 44.96
N SER A 18 2.00 13.61 45.29
CA SER A 18 1.04 14.31 44.41
C SER A 18 1.09 15.84 44.60
N LEU A 19 0.34 16.58 43.75
CA LEU A 19 0.00 18.04 43.73
C LEU A 19 0.98 18.93 42.90
N THR A 20 0.60 19.92 42.06
CA THR A 20 -0.62 20.75 41.92
C THR A 20 -0.60 21.55 40.60
N ALA A 21 -1.77 22.02 40.13
CA ALA A 21 -2.01 22.84 38.94
C ALA A 21 -2.12 24.37 39.23
N ALA A 22 -1.96 25.20 38.18
CA ALA A 22 -2.87 26.29 37.73
C ALA A 22 -2.24 27.67 37.36
N GLY A 23 -2.64 28.18 36.17
CA GLY A 23 -2.88 29.61 35.81
C GLY A 23 -1.77 30.37 35.05
N LEU A 24 -2.01 31.32 34.13
CA LEU A 24 -3.22 31.92 33.53
C LEU A 24 -2.79 32.89 32.37
N LEU A 25 -3.54 32.89 31.24
CA LEU A 25 -3.97 33.97 30.31
C LEU A 25 -3.11 35.15 29.79
N GLY A 26 -3.30 35.41 28.47
CA GLY A 26 -3.52 36.74 27.83
C GLY A 26 -2.69 36.99 26.55
N GLY A 27 -3.17 37.43 25.38
CA GLY A 27 -4.50 37.88 24.93
C GLY A 27 -4.56 38.23 23.42
N LEU A 28 -5.78 38.50 22.96
CA LEU A 28 -6.32 38.76 21.59
C LEU A 28 -5.72 39.93 20.77
N THR A 29 -5.85 39.88 19.42
CA THR A 29 -6.78 40.68 18.55
C THR A 29 -6.54 40.43 17.03
N LEU A 30 -7.51 39.89 16.26
CA LEU A 30 -8.47 40.53 15.28
C LEU A 30 -7.83 41.20 14.04
N ALA A 31 -8.28 41.10 12.77
CA ALA A 31 -9.30 40.33 12.05
C ALA A 31 -9.20 40.63 10.51
N ASN A 32 -9.70 39.68 9.69
CA ASN A 32 -10.38 39.81 8.38
C ASN A 32 -9.63 40.16 7.08
N GLY A 33 -9.61 39.16 6.18
CA GLY A 33 -9.78 39.30 4.74
C GLY A 33 -10.50 38.06 4.18
N PHE A 34 -11.76 38.19 3.76
CA PHE A 34 -12.60 37.13 3.19
C PHE A 34 -12.45 37.04 1.66
N ALA A 35 -12.20 35.84 1.13
CA ALA A 35 -12.64 35.25 -0.15
C ALA A 35 -11.69 34.06 -0.47
N ALA A 36 -12.06 32.79 -0.66
CA ALA A 36 -13.33 32.06 -0.74
C ALA A 36 -13.19 30.71 0.01
N GLU A 37 -14.30 30.09 0.36
CA GLU A 37 -14.41 28.82 1.11
C GLU A 37 -13.69 27.64 0.41
N PRO A 38 -13.13 26.69 1.18
CA PRO A 38 -12.56 25.47 0.63
C PRO A 38 -13.69 24.53 0.16
N ALA A 39 -13.63 24.03 -1.07
CA ALA A 39 -14.51 22.93 -1.50
C ALA A 39 -13.84 21.57 -1.21
N PRO A 40 -14.61 20.54 -0.79
CA PRO A 40 -14.08 19.38 -0.08
C PRO A 40 -13.64 18.28 -1.04
N ASP A 41 -12.35 17.95 -1.06
CA ASP A 41 -11.87 16.64 -1.55
C ASP A 41 -11.56 15.70 -0.37
N SER A 42 -12.40 15.76 0.66
CA SER A 42 -12.28 14.87 1.81
C SER A 42 -13.03 13.56 1.55
N ALA A 43 -12.29 12.45 1.55
CA ALA A 43 -12.78 11.08 1.73
C ALA A 43 -13.21 10.29 0.48
N GLU A 44 -12.48 10.35 -0.64
CA GLU A 44 -12.56 9.25 -1.61
C GLU A 44 -11.64 8.09 -1.17
N GLN A 45 -12.23 6.93 -0.89
CA GLN A 45 -11.52 5.69 -0.53
C GLN A 45 -11.94 4.59 -1.50
N HIS A 46 -10.96 3.96 -2.14
CA HIS A 46 -11.18 2.88 -3.10
C HIS A 46 -12.34 3.18 -4.07
N GLY A 47 -12.44 4.39 -4.65
CA GLY A 47 -13.52 4.72 -5.59
C GLY A 47 -14.93 4.90 -5.00
N ILE A 48 -15.06 4.89 -3.68
CA ILE A 48 -16.27 5.29 -2.94
C ILE A 48 -16.01 6.66 -2.30
N ARG A 49 -16.96 7.57 -2.46
CA ARG A 49 -16.90 8.91 -1.85
C ARG A 49 -18.21 9.19 -1.13
N LEU A 50 -18.13 9.62 0.12
CA LEU A 50 -19.29 10.19 0.82
C LEU A 50 -19.65 11.54 0.20
N LEU A 51 -20.89 11.68 -0.25
CA LEU A 51 -21.40 12.87 -0.90
C LEU A 51 -22.18 13.76 0.05
N ASP A 52 -23.07 13.16 0.85
CA ASP A 52 -23.94 13.90 1.74
C ASP A 52 -24.46 13.02 2.89
N THR A 53 -24.94 13.65 3.96
CA THR A 53 -25.59 12.99 5.08
C THR A 53 -26.81 13.78 5.52
N LEU A 54 -27.98 13.14 5.43
CA LEU A 54 -29.23 13.66 5.96
C LEU A 54 -29.41 13.12 7.38
N ALA A 55 -29.58 14.01 8.36
CA ALA A 55 -29.88 13.63 9.74
C ALA A 55 -31.32 14.00 10.09
N VAL A 56 -32.12 13.01 10.47
CA VAL A 56 -33.51 13.21 10.89
C VAL A 56 -33.54 13.67 12.35
N PRO A 57 -34.29 14.72 12.70
CA PRO A 57 -34.35 15.20 14.07
C PRO A 57 -34.77 14.10 15.06
N ALA A 58 -34.08 14.03 16.21
CA ALA A 58 -34.42 13.10 17.29
C ALA A 58 -35.89 13.25 17.72
N GLY A 59 -36.56 12.11 17.95
CA GLY A 59 -37.96 12.09 18.39
C GLY A 59 -38.97 12.46 17.30
N THR A 60 -38.56 12.41 16.04
CA THR A 60 -39.50 12.52 14.90
C THR A 60 -40.55 11.41 15.02
N SER A 61 -41.82 11.77 14.81
CA SER A 61 -42.94 10.83 14.83
C SER A 61 -43.82 11.10 13.64
N GLU A 62 -44.14 10.03 12.92
CA GLU A 62 -44.87 10.09 11.65
C GLU A 62 -45.92 8.97 11.64
N PHE A 63 -47.07 9.27 11.03
CA PHE A 63 -48.25 8.39 11.06
C PHE A 63 -48.69 7.93 12.46
N GLY A 64 -48.35 8.70 13.51
CA GLY A 64 -48.71 8.39 14.90
C GLY A 64 -47.82 7.34 15.58
N MET A 65 -46.67 6.98 14.97
CA MET A 65 -45.64 6.14 15.58
C MET A 65 -44.28 6.84 15.55
N PRO A 66 -43.31 6.46 16.40
CA PRO A 66 -41.95 6.99 16.33
C PRO A 66 -41.28 6.62 15.00
N PHE A 67 -40.72 7.59 14.29
CA PHE A 67 -39.88 7.35 13.12
C PHE A 67 -38.43 7.20 13.61
N GLY A 68 -37.81 6.06 13.31
CA GLY A 68 -36.53 5.64 13.89
C GLY A 68 -36.46 4.11 13.97
N GLY A 69 -35.40 3.59 14.59
CA GLY A 69 -35.14 2.15 14.65
C GLY A 69 -34.75 1.57 13.29
N LEU A 70 -34.11 2.32 12.39
CA LEU A 70 -34.01 1.89 10.99
C LEU A 70 -32.81 0.94 10.77
N SER A 71 -33.09 -0.36 10.71
CA SER A 71 -32.10 -1.43 10.50
C SER A 71 -32.03 -1.94 9.06
N GLY A 72 -33.09 -1.74 8.27
CA GLY A 72 -33.15 -2.24 6.89
C GLY A 72 -33.61 -1.18 5.91
N ILE A 73 -33.04 -1.16 4.71
CA ILE A 73 -33.48 -0.27 3.62
C ILE A 73 -33.34 -0.95 2.26
N ASP A 74 -34.26 -0.69 1.34
CA ASP A 74 -34.12 -1.07 -0.06
C ASP A 74 -34.75 -0.06 -1.03
N TYR A 75 -34.21 0.03 -2.24
CA TYR A 75 -34.63 0.98 -3.26
C TYR A 75 -35.30 0.28 -4.44
N ASP A 76 -36.53 0.67 -4.75
CA ASP A 76 -37.18 0.29 -5.99
C ASP A 76 -36.87 1.32 -7.08
N ARG A 77 -36.14 0.89 -8.11
CA ARG A 77 -35.75 1.73 -9.25
C ARG A 77 -36.93 2.16 -10.12
N ASP A 78 -38.02 1.38 -10.14
CA ASP A 78 -39.14 1.60 -11.06
C ASP A 78 -40.08 2.67 -10.51
N SER A 79 -40.36 2.65 -9.20
CA SER A 79 -41.13 3.70 -8.51
C SER A 79 -40.28 4.87 -8.03
N GLY A 80 -38.99 4.65 -7.79
CA GLY A 80 -38.10 5.60 -7.12
C GLY A 80 -38.34 5.70 -5.61
N GLU A 81 -39.06 4.75 -5.02
CA GLU A 81 -39.36 4.68 -3.59
C GLU A 81 -38.38 3.78 -2.85
N TYR A 82 -38.16 4.09 -1.58
CA TYR A 82 -37.44 3.25 -0.64
C TYR A 82 -38.43 2.58 0.30
N VAL A 83 -38.13 1.33 0.66
CA VAL A 83 -38.66 0.73 1.89
C VAL A 83 -37.62 0.85 2.99
N ALA A 84 -38.01 1.29 4.19
CA ALA A 84 -37.15 1.33 5.36
C ALA A 84 -37.82 0.58 6.53
N LEU A 85 -37.21 -0.50 6.99
CA LEU A 85 -37.72 -1.35 8.06
C LEU A 85 -37.32 -0.79 9.42
N SER A 86 -38.24 -0.87 10.39
CA SER A 86 -37.94 -0.54 11.77
C SER A 86 -37.66 -1.82 12.59
N ASP A 87 -36.53 -1.85 13.29
CA ASP A 87 -36.09 -2.86 14.25
C ASP A 87 -36.93 -2.89 15.55
N ASP A 88 -37.90 -1.99 15.66
CA ASP A 88 -38.78 -1.95 16.80
C ASP A 88 -39.45 -3.31 16.98
N ARG A 89 -39.15 -3.92 18.12
CA ARG A 89 -39.67 -5.19 18.59
C ARG A 89 -41.16 -5.16 18.93
N SER A 90 -41.91 -4.23 18.34
CA SER A 90 -43.26 -3.83 18.71
C SER A 90 -43.37 -3.28 20.16
N GLU A 91 -42.32 -2.61 20.65
CA GLU A 91 -42.28 -2.02 21.98
C GLU A 91 -42.66 -0.54 21.98
N ASN A 92 -42.12 0.23 21.02
CA ASN A 92 -42.37 1.67 20.90
C ASN A 92 -43.51 1.99 19.90
N GLY A 93 -43.79 1.05 19.00
CA GLY A 93 -44.86 1.05 18.00
C GLY A 93 -45.20 -0.39 17.60
N LYS A 94 -45.87 -0.59 16.47
CA LYS A 94 -46.00 -1.93 15.88
C LYS A 94 -44.80 -2.21 14.97
N ALA A 95 -44.43 -3.49 14.79
CA ALA A 95 -43.46 -3.90 13.79
C ALA A 95 -43.91 -3.39 12.41
N ARG A 96 -43.03 -2.70 11.71
CA ARG A 96 -43.43 -1.83 10.59
C ARG A 96 -42.28 -1.55 9.66
N PHE A 97 -42.65 -1.17 8.44
CA PHE A 97 -41.75 -0.48 7.52
C PHE A 97 -42.39 0.81 7.02
N TYR A 98 -41.55 1.71 6.54
CA TYR A 98 -41.93 2.95 5.89
C TYR A 98 -41.69 2.84 4.40
N THR A 99 -42.59 3.42 3.61
CA THR A 99 -42.30 3.78 2.22
C THR A 99 -41.96 5.26 2.19
N LEU A 100 -40.82 5.61 1.62
CA LEU A 100 -40.32 6.98 1.60
C LEU A 100 -39.54 7.28 0.33
N ARG A 101 -39.32 8.57 0.05
CA ARG A 101 -38.38 9.04 -0.96
C ARG A 101 -37.25 9.83 -0.32
N LEU A 102 -36.09 9.75 -0.95
CA LEU A 102 -34.90 10.55 -0.65
C LEU A 102 -34.53 11.35 -1.91
N PRO A 103 -35.27 12.43 -2.25
CA PRO A 103 -35.01 13.16 -3.48
C PRO A 103 -33.60 13.74 -3.48
N LEU A 104 -32.92 13.68 -4.62
CA LEU A 104 -31.57 14.22 -4.78
C LEU A 104 -31.58 15.51 -5.60
N ASN A 105 -30.71 16.47 -5.24
CA ASN A 105 -30.37 17.64 -6.04
C ASN A 105 -28.87 17.57 -6.39
N GLY A 106 -28.57 17.05 -7.57
CA GLY A 106 -27.19 16.79 -7.98
C GLY A 106 -26.60 15.61 -7.20
N THR A 107 -25.61 15.88 -6.36
CA THR A 107 -24.92 14.90 -5.49
C THR A 107 -25.29 15.05 -4.02
N ALA A 108 -26.37 15.75 -3.68
CA ALA A 108 -26.82 15.98 -2.31
C ALA A 108 -28.30 15.62 -2.16
N PHE A 109 -28.75 15.38 -0.93
CA PHE A 109 -30.17 15.28 -0.64
C PHE A 109 -30.84 16.63 -0.90
N ALA A 110 -32.00 16.61 -1.56
CA ALA A 110 -32.71 17.84 -1.91
C ALA A 110 -33.38 18.49 -0.70
N HIS A 111 -33.75 17.66 0.30
CA HIS A 111 -34.49 18.06 1.50
C HIS A 111 -33.69 17.70 2.76
N ASP A 112 -34.02 18.34 3.88
CA ASP A 112 -33.43 18.12 5.20
C ASP A 112 -34.08 16.96 5.98
N LYS A 113 -35.09 16.31 5.39
CA LYS A 113 -35.79 15.14 5.92
C LYS A 113 -36.29 14.23 4.77
N PRO A 114 -36.51 12.93 5.02
CA PRO A 114 -37.12 12.05 4.03
C PRO A 114 -38.57 12.46 3.74
N ASP A 115 -39.00 12.25 2.50
CA ASP A 115 -40.39 12.40 2.08
C ASP A 115 -41.14 11.09 2.38
N LEU A 116 -41.85 11.04 3.51
CA LEU A 116 -42.56 9.82 3.91
C LEU A 116 -43.90 9.69 3.18
N ASP A 117 -44.08 8.59 2.46
CA ASP A 117 -45.31 8.30 1.72
C ASP A 117 -46.28 7.46 2.56
N ALA A 118 -45.78 6.42 3.26
CA ALA A 118 -46.62 5.50 4.05
C ALA A 118 -45.88 4.83 5.20
N LEU A 119 -46.66 4.32 6.16
CA LEU A 119 -46.24 3.34 7.16
C LEU A 119 -47.12 2.10 7.02
N THR A 120 -46.50 0.94 6.96
CA THR A 120 -47.17 -0.36 6.86
C THR A 120 -46.80 -1.23 8.05
N VAL A 121 -47.81 -1.76 8.73
CA VAL A 121 -47.64 -2.68 9.87
C VAL A 121 -47.43 -4.09 9.34
N LEU A 122 -46.46 -4.80 9.90
CA LEU A 122 -46.19 -6.20 9.59
C LEU A 122 -47.06 -7.11 10.47
N ASP A 123 -47.68 -8.10 9.82
CA ASP A 123 -48.50 -9.11 10.47
C ASP A 123 -47.68 -10.38 10.77
N ASP A 124 -48.06 -11.05 11.85
CA ASP A 124 -47.57 -12.38 12.20
C ASP A 124 -48.18 -13.47 11.30
N THR A 125 -47.81 -14.73 11.57
CA THR A 125 -48.30 -15.88 10.78
C THR A 125 -49.79 -16.16 10.94
N THR A 126 -50.48 -15.47 11.86
CA THR A 126 -51.93 -15.53 12.05
C THR A 126 -52.67 -14.42 11.33
N GLY A 127 -51.96 -13.44 10.75
CA GLY A 127 -52.53 -12.26 10.11
C GLY A 127 -52.87 -11.14 11.08
N GLU A 128 -52.30 -11.17 12.29
CA GLU A 128 -52.47 -10.12 13.29
C GLU A 128 -51.15 -9.37 13.50
N PRO A 129 -51.15 -8.07 13.85
CA PRO A 129 -49.93 -7.34 14.15
C PRO A 129 -49.14 -7.98 15.29
N PHE A 130 -47.81 -8.05 15.16
CA PHE A 130 -46.94 -8.63 16.18
C PHE A 130 -47.21 -8.06 17.59
N ALA A 131 -47.15 -8.96 18.57
CA ALA A 131 -47.14 -8.59 19.98
C ALA A 131 -45.77 -7.99 20.37
N ALA A 132 -45.74 -7.19 21.43
CA ALA A 132 -44.49 -6.64 21.95
C ALA A 132 -43.48 -7.75 22.26
N LYS A 133 -42.23 -7.56 21.79
CA LYS A 133 -41.09 -8.48 21.84
C LYS A 133 -41.23 -9.78 21.07
N ALA A 134 -42.27 -9.91 20.24
CA ALA A 134 -42.52 -11.13 19.46
C ALA A 134 -41.82 -11.14 18.10
N VAL A 135 -41.01 -10.12 17.80
CA VAL A 135 -40.18 -10.00 16.60
C VAL A 135 -38.99 -9.07 16.91
N ASP A 136 -37.95 -9.18 16.10
CA ASP A 136 -36.70 -8.39 16.15
C ASP A 136 -36.27 -8.16 14.68
N PRO A 137 -36.90 -7.21 13.95
CA PRO A 137 -36.71 -7.05 12.50
C PRO A 137 -35.35 -6.42 12.14
N GLU A 138 -34.65 -6.93 11.13
CA GLU A 138 -33.34 -6.36 10.74
C GLU A 138 -33.30 -5.85 9.29
N ALA A 139 -33.21 -6.73 8.30
CA ALA A 139 -33.07 -6.33 6.91
C ALA A 139 -34.38 -6.48 6.12
N VAL A 140 -34.50 -5.74 5.02
CA VAL A 140 -35.63 -5.78 4.08
C VAL A 140 -35.17 -5.63 2.64
N ARG A 141 -35.82 -6.35 1.71
CA ARG A 141 -35.64 -6.21 0.26
C ARG A 141 -36.96 -6.33 -0.48
N TRP A 142 -37.19 -5.48 -1.48
CA TRP A 142 -38.32 -5.64 -2.40
C TRP A 142 -38.16 -6.92 -3.22
N THR A 143 -39.26 -7.60 -3.51
CA THR A 143 -39.24 -8.60 -4.57
C THR A 143 -39.18 -7.90 -5.94
N PRO A 144 -38.61 -8.55 -6.99
CA PRO A 144 -38.44 -7.91 -8.30
C PRO A 144 -39.73 -7.40 -8.97
N ASP A 145 -40.89 -7.92 -8.57
CA ASP A 145 -42.20 -7.51 -9.08
C ASP A 145 -42.86 -6.40 -8.23
N GLY A 146 -42.23 -5.97 -7.14
CA GLY A 146 -42.70 -4.92 -6.23
C GLY A 146 -43.96 -5.27 -5.43
N ASN A 147 -44.44 -6.51 -5.49
CA ASN A 147 -45.71 -6.91 -4.85
C ASN A 147 -45.55 -7.39 -3.40
N SER A 148 -44.34 -7.82 -3.04
CA SER A 148 -43.97 -8.30 -1.72
C SER A 148 -42.56 -7.85 -1.34
N LEU A 149 -42.17 -8.13 -0.10
CA LEU A 149 -40.84 -7.87 0.43
C LEU A 149 -40.35 -9.09 1.21
N LEU A 150 -39.07 -9.40 1.08
CA LEU A 150 -38.38 -10.29 2.00
C LEU A 150 -37.81 -9.48 3.16
N TRP A 151 -37.85 -10.05 4.36
CA TRP A 151 -37.27 -9.41 5.54
C TRP A 151 -36.78 -10.45 6.55
N THR A 152 -35.81 -10.06 7.37
CA THR A 152 -35.23 -10.91 8.41
C THR A 152 -35.73 -10.55 9.79
N SER A 153 -35.64 -11.53 10.68
CA SER A 153 -35.63 -11.26 12.11
C SER A 153 -34.53 -12.07 12.80
N GLU A 154 -33.82 -11.43 13.72
CA GLU A 154 -32.83 -12.06 14.60
C GLU A 154 -33.46 -13.13 15.52
N GLY A 155 -34.75 -12.97 15.79
CA GLY A 155 -35.44 -13.71 16.84
C GLY A 155 -34.92 -13.30 18.23
N ALA A 156 -35.02 -14.22 19.19
CA ALA A 156 -34.51 -14.00 20.54
C ALA A 156 -34.12 -15.35 21.12
N SER A 157 -32.88 -15.76 20.83
CA SER A 157 -32.40 -17.07 21.28
C SER A 157 -32.46 -17.19 22.80
N SER A 158 -32.37 -16.09 23.56
CA SER A 158 -32.60 -15.98 25.02
C SER A 158 -33.96 -16.51 25.48
N SER A 159 -35.04 -16.23 24.75
CA SER A 159 -36.40 -16.69 25.03
C SER A 159 -36.83 -17.91 24.19
N GLY A 160 -35.95 -18.40 23.31
CA GLY A 160 -36.22 -19.52 22.41
C GLY A 160 -37.01 -19.13 21.16
N GLN A 161 -37.12 -17.83 20.87
CA GLN A 161 -37.72 -17.34 19.64
C GLN A 161 -36.72 -17.50 18.48
N PRO A 162 -37.10 -18.17 17.37
CA PRO A 162 -36.20 -18.43 16.26
C PRO A 162 -35.99 -17.20 15.40
N ALA A 163 -34.79 -17.09 14.80
CA ALA A 163 -34.55 -16.22 13.66
C ALA A 163 -35.34 -16.70 12.44
N PHE A 164 -35.66 -15.80 11.51
CA PHE A 164 -36.35 -16.16 10.26
C PHE A 164 -35.97 -15.25 9.09
N VAL A 165 -36.26 -15.74 7.89
CA VAL A 165 -36.38 -14.94 6.66
C VAL A 165 -37.80 -15.14 6.15
N ARG A 166 -38.59 -14.06 6.05
CA ARG A 166 -40.01 -14.13 5.69
C ARG A 166 -40.34 -13.24 4.52
N GLU A 167 -41.39 -13.62 3.82
CA GLU A 167 -42.01 -12.81 2.79
C GLU A 167 -43.31 -12.21 3.33
N ALA A 168 -43.49 -10.90 3.14
CA ALA A 168 -44.72 -10.18 3.43
C ALA A 168 -45.21 -9.47 2.17
N THR A 169 -46.53 -9.28 2.04
CA THR A 169 -47.09 -8.46 0.96
C THR A 169 -46.66 -7.00 1.13
N ALA A 170 -46.74 -6.19 0.07
CA ALA A 170 -46.54 -4.73 0.18
C ALA A 170 -47.52 -4.04 1.17
N SER A 171 -48.59 -4.73 1.58
CA SER A 171 -49.53 -4.27 2.62
C SER A 171 -49.24 -4.84 4.01
N GLY A 172 -48.12 -5.55 4.19
CA GLY A 172 -47.64 -6.06 5.48
C GLY A 172 -48.12 -7.46 5.89
N GLY A 173 -48.94 -8.12 5.06
CA GLY A 173 -49.50 -9.44 5.38
C GLY A 173 -48.49 -10.57 5.18
N TYR A 174 -48.43 -11.53 6.09
CA TYR A 174 -47.56 -12.71 5.96
C TYR A 174 -47.87 -13.55 4.71
N VAL A 175 -46.84 -13.91 3.96
CA VAL A 175 -46.93 -14.78 2.77
C VAL A 175 -46.36 -16.16 3.07
N ARG A 176 -45.07 -16.23 3.42
CA ARG A 176 -44.34 -17.49 3.71
C ARG A 176 -43.04 -17.22 4.46
N GLU A 177 -42.41 -18.31 4.92
CA GLU A 177 -41.09 -18.31 5.55
C GLU A 177 -40.12 -19.16 4.72
N LEU A 178 -38.91 -18.66 4.49
CA LEU A 178 -37.83 -19.44 3.89
C LEU A 178 -37.16 -20.28 4.99
N PRO A 179 -37.05 -21.60 4.83
CA PRO A 179 -36.55 -22.47 5.88
C PRO A 179 -35.05 -22.26 6.08
N LEU A 180 -34.66 -21.94 7.32
CA LEU A 180 -33.24 -21.89 7.70
C LEU A 180 -32.67 -23.31 7.95
N PRO A 181 -31.38 -23.53 7.68
CA PRO A 181 -30.71 -24.77 8.04
C PRO A 181 -30.82 -25.03 9.55
N LYS A 182 -30.90 -26.32 9.93
CA LYS A 182 -31.06 -26.74 11.33
C LYS A 182 -29.96 -26.21 12.25
N ALA A 183 -28.76 -25.96 11.72
CA ALA A 183 -27.62 -25.41 12.44
C ALA A 183 -27.90 -24.03 13.08
N TYR A 184 -28.86 -23.27 12.56
CA TYR A 184 -29.25 -21.94 13.04
C TYR A 184 -30.20 -22.01 14.24
N ALA A 185 -30.90 -23.13 14.44
CA ALA A 185 -31.88 -23.27 15.51
C ALA A 185 -31.20 -23.21 16.89
N PRO A 186 -31.65 -22.33 17.81
CA PRO A 186 -31.05 -22.21 19.12
C PRO A 186 -31.28 -23.48 19.96
N VAL A 187 -30.19 -24.11 20.39
CA VAL A 187 -30.22 -25.30 21.26
C VAL A 187 -29.72 -24.92 22.65
N ARG A 188 -30.54 -25.16 23.67
CA ARG A 188 -30.19 -24.91 25.07
C ARG A 188 -29.90 -26.20 25.84
N SER A 189 -28.89 -26.15 26.70
CA SER A 189 -28.62 -27.20 27.68
C SER A 189 -29.73 -27.28 28.74
N ALA A 190 -29.73 -28.34 29.54
CA ALA A 190 -30.65 -28.46 30.68
C ALA A 190 -30.50 -27.33 31.72
N SER A 191 -29.33 -26.67 31.77
CA SER A 191 -29.10 -25.50 32.63
C SER A 191 -29.55 -24.19 31.99
N GLY A 192 -30.16 -24.25 30.81
CA GLY A 192 -30.59 -23.08 30.04
C GLY A 192 -29.47 -22.34 29.31
N ALA A 193 -28.25 -22.87 29.23
CA ALA A 193 -27.16 -22.24 28.48
C ALA A 193 -27.29 -22.54 26.98
N LEU A 194 -27.07 -21.55 26.11
CA LEU A 194 -27.07 -21.75 24.66
C LEU A 194 -25.83 -22.54 24.25
N THR A 195 -26.01 -23.64 23.52
CA THR A 195 -24.95 -24.60 23.15
C THR A 195 -24.76 -24.77 21.64
N ALA A 196 -25.74 -24.39 20.83
CA ALA A 196 -25.68 -24.34 19.37
C ALA A 196 -26.76 -23.37 18.85
N GLY A 197 -26.66 -22.98 17.58
CA GLY A 197 -27.60 -22.06 16.92
C GLY A 197 -27.12 -20.61 16.92
N VAL A 198 -28.00 -19.75 16.41
CA VAL A 198 -27.79 -18.29 16.40
C VAL A 198 -27.66 -17.74 17.82
N ARG A 199 -26.84 -16.70 17.96
CA ARG A 199 -26.61 -15.99 19.21
C ARG A 199 -27.79 -15.05 19.49
N ASN A 200 -27.79 -14.39 20.65
CA ASN A 200 -28.84 -13.42 20.97
C ASN A 200 -28.31 -12.04 20.57
N ASN A 201 -29.06 -11.28 19.76
CA ASN A 201 -28.64 -9.95 19.29
C ASN A 201 -27.34 -10.01 18.46
N GLN A 202 -27.20 -11.09 17.70
CA GLN A 202 -26.01 -11.52 16.94
C GLN A 202 -26.39 -12.63 15.94
N ALA A 203 -27.60 -12.55 15.38
CA ALA A 203 -28.25 -13.57 14.55
C ALA A 203 -28.30 -13.11 13.10
N LEU A 204 -29.47 -12.97 12.47
CA LEU A 204 -29.60 -12.63 11.04
C LEU A 204 -29.81 -11.12 10.84
N GLU A 205 -28.70 -10.41 10.69
CA GLU A 205 -28.68 -8.97 10.44
C GLU A 205 -28.89 -8.67 8.95
N GLY A 206 -28.15 -9.35 8.07
CA GLY A 206 -28.09 -8.96 6.66
C GLY A 206 -29.02 -9.75 5.73
N LEU A 207 -29.60 -9.10 4.71
CA LEU A 207 -30.36 -9.72 3.61
C LEU A 207 -30.13 -9.01 2.27
N THR A 208 -29.90 -9.76 1.20
CA THR A 208 -29.96 -9.25 -0.17
C THR A 208 -30.65 -10.22 -1.12
N LEU A 209 -31.06 -9.73 -2.28
CA LEU A 209 -31.40 -10.56 -3.42
C LEU A 209 -30.24 -10.58 -4.43
N ALA A 210 -30.07 -11.69 -5.15
CA ALA A 210 -29.25 -11.66 -6.37
C ALA A 210 -29.87 -10.66 -7.38
N PRO A 211 -29.10 -10.08 -8.32
CA PRO A 211 -29.62 -9.05 -9.22
C PRO A 211 -30.80 -9.49 -10.09
N ASP A 212 -30.89 -10.77 -10.43
CA ASP A 212 -32.01 -11.36 -11.17
C ASP A 212 -33.23 -11.68 -10.27
N GLY A 213 -33.06 -11.52 -8.95
CA GLY A 213 -34.05 -11.82 -7.92
C GLY A 213 -34.34 -13.30 -7.71
N SER A 214 -33.55 -14.21 -8.28
CA SER A 214 -33.79 -15.66 -8.16
C SER A 214 -33.31 -16.21 -6.81
N LYS A 215 -32.32 -15.56 -6.18
CA LYS A 215 -31.74 -15.98 -4.90
C LYS A 215 -31.98 -14.96 -3.79
N ALA A 216 -32.21 -15.47 -2.59
CA ALA A 216 -32.18 -14.72 -1.34
C ALA A 216 -30.91 -15.09 -0.57
N VAL A 217 -30.15 -14.10 -0.15
CA VAL A 217 -28.87 -14.27 0.54
C VAL A 217 -28.94 -13.58 1.88
N THR A 218 -28.67 -14.30 2.96
CA THR A 218 -28.65 -13.74 4.33
C THR A 218 -27.35 -14.09 5.03
N ILE A 219 -26.93 -13.28 5.99
CA ILE A 219 -25.66 -13.46 6.71
C ILE A 219 -25.87 -13.24 8.19
N THR A 220 -25.18 -14.02 9.02
CA THR A 220 -25.21 -13.80 10.47
C THR A 220 -24.37 -12.61 10.92
N GLU A 221 -24.70 -11.95 12.03
CA GLU A 221 -23.84 -10.89 12.59
C GLU A 221 -22.45 -11.45 12.97
N ASN A 222 -22.47 -12.61 13.62
CA ASN A 222 -21.31 -13.29 14.20
C ASN A 222 -21.47 -14.81 14.08
N ALA A 223 -20.43 -15.55 14.45
CA ALA A 223 -20.45 -17.00 14.40
C ALA A 223 -21.61 -17.64 15.17
N LEU A 224 -22.19 -18.72 14.61
CA LEU A 224 -23.05 -19.61 15.38
C LEU A 224 -22.30 -20.16 16.60
N VAL A 225 -23.02 -20.48 17.68
CA VAL A 225 -22.41 -20.86 18.96
C VAL A 225 -21.45 -22.05 18.82
N GLN A 226 -21.77 -23.01 17.97
CA GLN A 226 -20.97 -24.21 17.75
C GLN A 226 -19.72 -23.97 16.89
N ASP A 227 -19.68 -22.88 16.13
CA ASP A 227 -18.65 -22.61 15.12
C ASP A 227 -17.44 -21.84 15.68
N GLY A 228 -17.66 -20.98 16.67
CA GLY A 228 -16.59 -20.19 17.27
C GLY A 228 -17.11 -19.08 18.18
N PRO A 229 -16.21 -18.28 18.78
CA PRO A 229 -16.61 -17.10 19.55
C PRO A 229 -17.19 -16.01 18.63
N ALA A 230 -17.98 -15.10 19.20
CA ALA A 230 -18.23 -13.79 18.59
C ALA A 230 -16.91 -12.98 18.53
N ALA A 231 -16.88 -11.93 17.72
CA ALA A 231 -15.71 -11.09 17.58
C ALA A 231 -15.27 -10.52 18.94
N GLY A 232 -13.97 -10.48 19.16
CA GLY A 232 -13.35 -9.90 20.36
C GLY A 232 -12.29 -8.87 19.97
N LEU A 233 -11.61 -8.30 20.96
CA LEU A 233 -10.54 -7.30 20.70
C LEU A 233 -9.38 -7.84 19.84
N THR A 234 -9.17 -9.15 19.84
CA THR A 234 -8.12 -9.81 19.04
C THR A 234 -8.65 -11.02 18.27
N ALA A 235 -9.87 -11.45 18.56
CA ALA A 235 -10.46 -12.65 17.98
C ALA A 235 -11.41 -12.26 16.86
N LYS A 236 -11.27 -12.92 15.71
CA LYS A 236 -12.20 -12.84 14.60
C LYS A 236 -13.40 -13.75 14.84
N SER A 237 -14.49 -13.55 14.10
CA SER A 237 -15.67 -14.42 14.17
C SER A 237 -16.04 -15.01 12.81
N PRO A 238 -16.18 -16.35 12.68
CA PRO A 238 -16.64 -16.98 11.44
C PRO A 238 -18.17 -16.94 11.32
N SER A 239 -18.70 -15.85 10.77
CA SER A 239 -20.10 -15.72 10.37
C SER A 239 -20.44 -16.64 9.18
N ARG A 240 -21.71 -17.01 9.02
CA ARG A 240 -22.20 -17.79 7.88
C ARG A 240 -23.06 -16.92 6.96
N LEU A 241 -22.69 -16.89 5.67
CA LEU A 241 -23.52 -16.38 4.58
C LEU A 241 -24.26 -17.54 3.94
N LEU A 242 -25.59 -17.49 3.92
CA LEU A 242 -26.48 -18.50 3.38
C LEU A 242 -27.11 -18.03 2.09
N VAL A 243 -26.93 -18.78 1.00
CA VAL A 243 -27.58 -18.57 -0.30
C VAL A 243 -28.75 -19.53 -0.44
N MET A 244 -29.94 -18.99 -0.65
CA MET A 244 -31.18 -19.76 -0.85
C MET A 244 -31.81 -19.47 -2.19
N ASP A 245 -32.37 -20.49 -2.81
CA ASP A 245 -33.32 -20.30 -3.89
C ASP A 245 -34.57 -19.58 -3.36
N ARG A 246 -34.90 -18.41 -3.94
CA ARG A 246 -35.98 -17.57 -3.41
C ARG A 246 -37.33 -18.28 -3.51
N GLU A 247 -37.62 -18.96 -4.61
CA GLU A 247 -38.95 -19.56 -4.83
C GLU A 247 -39.18 -20.79 -3.97
N THR A 248 -38.20 -21.70 -3.93
CA THR A 248 -38.33 -22.98 -3.22
C THR A 248 -37.89 -22.90 -1.76
N GLY A 249 -37.07 -21.92 -1.40
CA GLY A 249 -36.44 -21.80 -0.09
C GLY A 249 -35.33 -22.82 0.17
N ALA A 250 -34.87 -23.53 -0.86
CA ALA A 250 -33.78 -24.49 -0.71
C ALA A 250 -32.45 -23.77 -0.44
N ALA A 251 -31.72 -24.19 0.59
CA ALA A 251 -30.34 -23.75 0.83
C ALA A 251 -29.42 -24.35 -0.26
N GLU A 252 -28.86 -23.49 -1.10
CA GLU A 252 -28.03 -23.90 -2.24
C GLU A 252 -26.55 -23.91 -1.89
N ALA A 253 -26.10 -22.88 -1.19
CA ALA A 253 -24.72 -22.77 -0.74
C ALA A 253 -24.65 -22.05 0.61
N GLU A 254 -23.59 -22.29 1.36
CA GLU A 254 -23.30 -21.55 2.58
C GLU A 254 -21.80 -21.30 2.66
N HIS A 255 -21.38 -20.10 3.03
CA HIS A 255 -19.96 -19.73 3.04
C HIS A 255 -19.59 -19.07 4.36
N VAL A 256 -18.32 -19.22 4.76
CA VAL A 256 -17.80 -18.58 5.97
C VAL A 256 -17.35 -17.17 5.62
N TYR A 257 -17.96 -16.17 6.24
CA TYR A 257 -17.47 -14.79 6.23
C TYR A 257 -16.73 -14.51 7.54
N GLU A 258 -15.53 -13.95 7.46
CA GLU A 258 -14.72 -13.68 8.65
C GLU A 258 -14.90 -12.23 9.11
N VAL A 259 -15.60 -12.04 10.23
CA VAL A 259 -15.77 -10.75 10.91
C VAL A 259 -14.45 -10.36 11.58
N ASP A 260 -14.01 -9.12 11.36
CA ASP A 260 -12.77 -8.61 11.95
C ASP A 260 -12.87 -8.48 13.49
N PRO A 261 -11.73 -8.30 14.20
CA PRO A 261 -11.76 -7.96 15.62
C PRO A 261 -12.40 -6.59 15.87
N ILE A 262 -12.91 -6.41 17.09
CA ILE A 262 -13.43 -5.13 17.59
C ILE A 262 -12.39 -4.03 17.35
N SER A 263 -12.81 -2.90 16.77
CA SER A 263 -11.91 -1.82 16.33
C SER A 263 -11.10 -1.23 17.48
N ASP A 264 -11.74 -1.02 18.63
CA ASP A 264 -11.15 -0.31 19.76
C ASP A 264 -11.52 -0.94 21.10
N ALA A 265 -10.59 -0.87 22.07
CA ALA A 265 -10.89 -1.26 23.44
C ALA A 265 -11.81 -0.22 24.10
N PRO A 266 -12.83 -0.65 24.87
CA PRO A 266 -13.70 0.28 25.57
C PRO A 266 -12.92 1.09 26.61
N THR A 267 -13.18 2.39 26.66
CA THR A 267 -12.49 3.35 27.55
C THR A 267 -13.37 3.79 28.73
N ALA A 268 -14.68 3.51 28.67
CA ALA A 268 -15.63 3.82 29.74
C ALA A 268 -16.60 2.65 30.00
N PRO A 269 -17.04 2.42 31.26
CA PRO A 269 -18.11 1.47 31.54
C PRO A 269 -19.48 2.05 31.16
N LEU A 270 -20.36 1.23 30.57
CA LEU A 270 -21.76 1.63 30.37
C LEU A 270 -22.50 1.72 31.71
N PRO A 271 -23.40 2.69 31.90
CA PRO A 271 -24.28 2.74 33.07
C PRO A 271 -25.17 1.48 33.16
N ALA A 272 -25.47 1.04 34.38
CA ALA A 272 -26.49 0.01 34.58
C ALA A 272 -27.83 0.47 33.97
N PRO A 273 -28.59 -0.41 33.28
CA PRO A 273 -28.59 -1.86 33.43
C PRO A 273 -27.77 -2.65 32.39
N VAL A 274 -27.03 -1.99 31.49
CA VAL A 274 -26.39 -2.60 30.29
C VAL A 274 -25.12 -3.42 30.61
N GLY A 275 -24.94 -3.85 31.87
CA GLY A 275 -23.69 -4.23 32.55
C GLY A 275 -22.90 -5.45 32.04
N THR A 276 -23.03 -5.84 30.77
CA THR A 276 -22.24 -6.90 30.12
C THR A 276 -21.74 -6.55 28.71
N TYR A 277 -22.30 -5.54 28.03
CA TYR A 277 -21.84 -5.09 26.71
C TYR A 277 -20.91 -3.89 26.88
N SER A 278 -19.63 -4.04 26.54
CA SER A 278 -18.68 -2.92 26.57
C SER A 278 -18.10 -2.61 25.20
N ALA A 279 -18.03 -3.61 24.33
CA ALA A 279 -17.72 -3.44 22.92
C ALA A 279 -18.26 -4.66 22.12
N ASP A 280 -18.54 -4.45 20.85
CA ASP A 280 -18.95 -5.50 19.90
C ASP A 280 -18.45 -5.17 18.48
N ARG A 281 -18.44 -6.18 17.62
CA ARG A 281 -18.30 -6.04 16.18
C ARG A 281 -19.04 -7.16 15.45
N GLY A 282 -19.74 -6.78 14.39
CA GLY A 282 -20.59 -7.67 13.62
C GLY A 282 -20.76 -7.23 12.17
N VAL A 283 -21.25 -8.14 11.33
CA VAL A 283 -21.84 -7.75 10.04
C VAL A 283 -23.24 -7.22 10.30
N SER A 284 -23.49 -5.94 10.03
CA SER A 284 -24.81 -5.35 10.17
C SER A 284 -25.65 -5.42 8.89
N GLU A 285 -25.02 -5.52 7.71
CA GLU A 285 -25.79 -5.62 6.46
C GLU A 285 -24.98 -6.18 5.28
N ILE A 286 -25.68 -6.62 4.22
CA ILE A 286 -25.13 -7.14 2.97
C ILE A 286 -25.92 -6.70 1.74
N LEU A 287 -25.22 -6.29 0.68
CA LEU A 287 -25.82 -5.90 -0.60
C LEU A 287 -25.17 -6.64 -1.77
N ALA A 288 -25.96 -7.31 -2.59
CA ALA A 288 -25.45 -7.98 -3.78
C ALA A 288 -24.96 -6.97 -4.83
N ILE A 289 -23.79 -7.25 -5.37
CA ILE A 289 -23.26 -6.61 -6.58
C ILE A 289 -23.62 -7.49 -7.79
N ASN A 290 -23.35 -8.79 -7.66
CA ASN A 290 -23.68 -9.84 -8.61
C ASN A 290 -24.03 -11.14 -7.86
N GLU A 291 -24.06 -12.31 -8.52
CA GLU A 291 -24.41 -13.58 -7.87
C GLU A 291 -23.41 -14.06 -6.81
N THR A 292 -22.16 -13.62 -6.90
CA THR A 292 -21.08 -14.09 -6.02
C THR A 292 -20.44 -13.01 -5.17
N ASP A 293 -20.57 -11.74 -5.58
CA ASP A 293 -19.91 -10.60 -4.96
C ASP A 293 -20.91 -9.73 -4.21
N TYR A 294 -20.51 -9.31 -3.02
CA TYR A 294 -21.34 -8.59 -2.08
C TYR A 294 -20.57 -7.40 -1.50
N LEU A 295 -21.30 -6.36 -1.15
CA LEU A 295 -20.88 -5.36 -0.18
C LEU A 295 -21.34 -5.80 1.21
N THR A 296 -20.48 -5.74 2.21
CA THR A 296 -20.84 -6.00 3.61
C THR A 296 -20.52 -4.78 4.46
N VAL A 297 -21.45 -4.42 5.34
CA VAL A 297 -21.24 -3.41 6.36
C VAL A 297 -20.82 -4.13 7.64
N GLU A 298 -19.63 -3.80 8.14
CA GLU A 298 -19.24 -4.19 9.49
C GLU A 298 -19.33 -3.01 10.43
N ARG A 299 -20.07 -3.20 11.51
CA ARG A 299 -20.28 -2.23 12.57
C ARG A 299 -19.55 -2.69 13.81
N SER A 300 -18.69 -1.84 14.35
CA SER A 300 -18.09 -2.02 15.67
C SER A 300 -18.52 -0.91 16.60
N PHE A 301 -18.78 -1.26 17.86
CA PHE A 301 -19.04 -0.31 18.93
C PHE A 301 -18.07 -0.56 20.08
N ALA A 302 -17.53 0.51 20.67
CA ALA A 302 -16.82 0.42 21.94
C ALA A 302 -17.24 1.56 22.87
N SER A 303 -17.61 1.23 24.10
CA SER A 303 -18.08 2.19 25.10
C SER A 303 -16.97 3.20 25.44
N GLY A 304 -17.31 4.49 25.35
CA GLY A 304 -16.37 5.60 25.52
C GLY A 304 -15.54 5.93 24.28
N VAL A 305 -15.70 5.16 23.18
CA VAL A 305 -15.08 5.43 21.87
C VAL A 305 -16.15 5.79 20.84
N GLY A 306 -17.23 5.01 20.74
CA GLY A 306 -18.31 5.22 19.77
C GLY A 306 -18.38 4.11 18.71
N PHE A 307 -19.04 4.41 17.59
CA PHE A 307 -19.17 3.51 16.45
C PHE A 307 -18.00 3.62 15.48
N SER A 308 -17.64 2.49 14.88
CA SER A 308 -16.68 2.36 13.79
C SER A 308 -17.33 1.55 12.69
N ILE A 309 -17.61 2.20 11.56
CA ILE A 309 -18.32 1.61 10.43
C ILE A 309 -17.36 1.42 9.26
N ARG A 310 -17.35 0.20 8.71
CA ARG A 310 -16.53 -0.16 7.56
C ARG A 310 -17.35 -0.90 6.52
N LEU A 311 -17.19 -0.50 5.26
CA LEU A 311 -17.77 -1.14 4.10
C LEU A 311 -16.72 -2.00 3.41
N TYR A 312 -17.02 -3.27 3.20
CA TYR A 312 -16.14 -4.22 2.54
C TYR A 312 -16.77 -4.75 1.26
N TRP A 313 -15.93 -5.11 0.29
CA TRP A 313 -16.27 -6.06 -0.77
C TRP A 313 -15.93 -7.47 -0.28
N THR A 314 -16.77 -8.44 -0.61
CA THR A 314 -16.50 -9.86 -0.36
C THR A 314 -17.07 -10.73 -1.48
N SER A 315 -16.54 -11.94 -1.63
CA SER A 315 -16.99 -12.87 -2.66
C SER A 315 -17.11 -14.29 -2.14
N THR A 316 -18.09 -15.04 -2.63
CA THR A 316 -18.18 -16.50 -2.41
C THR A 316 -17.16 -17.26 -3.26
N ILE A 317 -16.58 -16.62 -4.27
CA ILE A 317 -15.56 -17.21 -5.14
C ILE A 317 -14.32 -17.56 -4.32
N GLY A 318 -14.03 -18.86 -4.28
CA GLY A 318 -12.84 -19.41 -3.63
C GLY A 318 -13.03 -19.64 -2.14
N ALA A 319 -14.21 -19.35 -1.59
CA ALA A 319 -14.62 -19.76 -0.27
C ALA A 319 -15.01 -21.24 -0.25
N THR A 320 -14.81 -21.90 0.88
CA THR A 320 -15.34 -23.26 1.06
C THR A 320 -16.86 -23.19 1.22
N ASP A 321 -17.59 -24.02 0.47
CA ASP A 321 -19.01 -24.25 0.73
C ASP A 321 -19.16 -25.15 1.97
N VAL A 322 -19.92 -24.66 2.94
CA VAL A 322 -20.21 -25.30 4.23
C VAL A 322 -21.67 -25.73 4.36
N ASN A 323 -22.44 -25.65 3.28
CA ASN A 323 -23.85 -26.01 3.27
C ASN A 323 -24.08 -27.41 3.87
N GLY A 324 -25.10 -27.52 4.72
CA GLY A 324 -25.45 -28.75 5.42
C GLY A 324 -24.53 -29.15 6.60
N LYS A 325 -23.45 -28.41 6.88
CA LYS A 325 -22.62 -28.67 8.07
C LYS A 325 -23.30 -28.16 9.34
N GLU A 326 -23.53 -29.06 10.30
CA GLU A 326 -24.02 -28.68 11.64
C GLU A 326 -23.00 -27.81 12.40
N LYS A 327 -21.71 -27.99 12.13
CA LYS A 327 -20.58 -27.24 12.72
C LYS A 327 -19.42 -27.16 11.73
N ILE A 328 -18.77 -26.01 11.63
CA ILE A 328 -17.52 -25.85 10.85
C ILE A 328 -16.29 -26.35 11.63
N SER A 329 -15.26 -26.81 10.91
CA SER A 329 -14.04 -27.37 11.53
C SER A 329 -12.98 -26.31 11.87
N GLY A 330 -13.10 -25.11 11.32
CA GLY A 330 -12.09 -24.04 11.42
C GLY A 330 -10.95 -24.19 10.40
N SER A 331 -11.07 -25.12 9.46
CA SER A 331 -10.13 -25.32 8.35
C SER A 331 -10.71 -24.85 7.01
N GLU A 332 -11.96 -24.38 7.02
CA GLU A 332 -12.63 -23.82 5.87
C GLU A 332 -11.94 -22.52 5.43
N LYS A 333 -11.81 -22.36 4.11
CA LYS A 333 -11.34 -21.10 3.54
C LYS A 333 -12.49 -20.08 3.60
N PRO A 334 -12.36 -18.98 4.35
CA PRO A 334 -13.40 -17.95 4.39
C PRO A 334 -13.47 -17.19 3.06
N MET A 335 -14.56 -16.47 2.88
CA MET A 335 -14.76 -15.56 1.77
C MET A 335 -13.63 -14.51 1.73
N PRO A 336 -12.96 -14.28 0.58
CA PRO A 336 -12.06 -13.15 0.43
C PRO A 336 -12.81 -11.85 0.75
N LYS A 337 -12.12 -10.94 1.43
CA LYS A 337 -12.69 -9.66 1.89
C LYS A 337 -11.70 -8.53 1.63
N LYS A 338 -12.18 -7.38 1.14
CA LYS A 338 -11.42 -6.16 0.86
C LYS A 338 -12.14 -4.95 1.43
N LEU A 339 -11.46 -4.14 2.24
CA LEU A 339 -12.02 -2.87 2.74
C LEU A 339 -12.21 -1.90 1.57
N LEU A 340 -13.39 -1.30 1.44
CA LEU A 340 -13.70 -0.29 0.42
C LEU A 340 -13.85 1.11 1.01
N TYR A 341 -14.45 1.23 2.20
CA TYR A 341 -14.66 2.53 2.82
C TYR A 341 -14.63 2.41 4.33
N ASP A 342 -13.84 3.26 5.00
CA ASP A 342 -13.83 3.38 6.45
C ASP A 342 -14.37 4.76 6.86
N PHE A 343 -15.50 4.80 7.56
CA PHE A 343 -16.06 6.06 8.01
C PHE A 343 -15.17 6.78 9.04
N THR A 344 -14.34 6.04 9.80
CA THR A 344 -13.47 6.62 10.83
C THR A 344 -12.36 7.48 10.24
N THR A 345 -11.92 7.22 9.01
CA THR A 345 -10.87 8.00 8.33
C THR A 345 -11.44 9.22 7.61
N SER A 346 -12.76 9.26 7.36
CA SER A 346 -13.44 10.39 6.72
C SER A 346 -13.76 11.55 7.67
N GLY A 347 -13.62 11.35 8.98
CA GLY A 347 -14.03 12.33 10.01
C GLY A 347 -15.55 12.52 10.13
N THR A 348 -16.35 11.74 9.40
CA THR A 348 -17.81 11.75 9.46
C THR A 348 -18.30 10.83 10.56
N ASP A 349 -19.25 11.32 11.37
CA ASP A 349 -19.96 10.52 12.35
C ASP A 349 -21.05 9.65 11.69
N ALA A 350 -20.66 8.43 11.33
CA ALA A 350 -21.53 7.44 10.70
C ALA A 350 -22.63 6.90 11.62
N ASP A 351 -22.47 6.99 12.94
CA ASP A 351 -23.41 6.40 13.92
C ASP A 351 -23.64 4.88 13.73
N ASN A 352 -24.75 4.36 14.26
CA ASN A 352 -25.17 2.96 14.21
C ASN A 352 -25.63 2.52 12.81
N VAL A 353 -24.73 2.45 11.81
CA VAL A 353 -25.11 2.04 10.43
C VAL A 353 -25.53 0.57 10.37
N GLU A 354 -26.80 0.35 10.00
CA GLU A 354 -27.43 -0.98 9.98
C GLU A 354 -28.08 -1.31 8.64
N GLY A 355 -28.44 -0.34 7.80
CA GLY A 355 -28.99 -0.61 6.48
C GLY A 355 -28.13 -0.12 5.32
N ILE A 356 -28.20 -0.80 4.16
CA ILE A 356 -27.53 -0.43 2.90
C ILE A 356 -28.41 -0.79 1.68
N THR A 357 -28.42 0.06 0.66
CA THR A 357 -29.04 -0.24 -0.64
C THR A 357 -28.42 0.57 -1.77
N TRP A 358 -28.63 0.14 -3.02
CA TRP A 358 -28.40 0.98 -4.19
C TRP A 358 -29.39 2.14 -4.21
N GLY A 359 -29.03 3.27 -4.80
CA GLY A 359 -29.95 4.38 -5.02
C GLY A 359 -30.04 4.80 -6.50
N PRO A 360 -30.65 5.96 -6.79
CA PRO A 360 -30.75 6.47 -8.15
C PRO A 360 -29.36 6.72 -8.78
N LYS A 361 -29.28 6.61 -10.10
CA LYS A 361 -28.05 7.00 -10.80
C LYS A 361 -27.76 8.49 -10.61
N LEU A 362 -26.51 8.83 -10.32
CA LEU A 362 -26.07 10.20 -10.13
C LEU A 362 -25.84 10.90 -11.49
N PRO A 363 -25.86 12.25 -11.53
CA PRO A 363 -25.73 13.01 -12.78
C PRO A 363 -24.43 12.76 -13.56
N ASP A 364 -23.37 12.36 -12.86
CA ASP A 364 -22.06 12.03 -13.43
C ASP A 364 -21.96 10.58 -13.95
N GLY A 365 -23.05 9.82 -13.86
CA GLY A 365 -23.13 8.42 -14.27
C GLY A 365 -22.63 7.41 -13.23
N SER A 366 -22.14 7.87 -12.07
CA SER A 366 -21.82 6.99 -10.95
C SER A 366 -23.09 6.39 -10.30
N ARG A 367 -22.94 5.26 -9.61
CA ARG A 367 -24.04 4.66 -8.84
C ARG A 367 -24.08 5.32 -7.46
N SER A 368 -25.25 5.72 -6.98
CA SER A 368 -25.37 6.08 -5.57
C SER A 368 -25.54 4.83 -4.71
N LEU A 369 -24.94 4.86 -3.53
CA LEU A 369 -25.14 3.91 -2.45
C LEU A 369 -25.73 4.68 -1.27
N VAL A 370 -26.81 4.17 -0.68
CA VAL A 370 -27.47 4.78 0.47
C VAL A 370 -27.31 3.85 1.67
N LEU A 371 -26.76 4.38 2.76
CA LEU A 371 -26.70 3.69 4.05
C LEU A 371 -27.62 4.39 5.04
N VAL A 372 -28.26 3.63 5.93
CA VAL A 372 -29.08 4.17 7.01
C VAL A 372 -28.48 3.81 8.36
N ALA A 373 -28.38 4.82 9.23
CA ALA A 373 -27.98 4.67 10.61
C ALA A 373 -29.20 4.70 11.53
N ASP A 374 -29.26 3.72 12.40
CA ASP A 374 -30.28 3.58 13.41
C ASP A 374 -30.08 4.58 14.56
N ASP A 375 -31.18 5.13 15.06
CA ASP A 375 -31.20 6.07 16.18
C ASP A 375 -31.35 5.38 17.53
N ASN A 376 -31.58 4.07 17.57
CA ASN A 376 -31.95 3.32 18.78
C ASN A 376 -33.08 4.02 19.56
N PHE A 377 -34.02 4.66 18.85
CA PHE A 377 -35.07 5.52 19.40
C PHE A 377 -34.56 6.65 20.34
N GLY A 378 -33.41 7.24 20.01
CA GLY A 378 -32.80 8.36 20.73
C GLY A 378 -31.91 7.95 21.91
N PHE A 379 -31.55 6.66 22.01
CA PHE A 379 -30.58 6.22 23.03
C PHE A 379 -29.26 6.97 22.87
N ASN A 380 -28.75 7.53 23.97
CA ASN A 380 -27.50 8.31 24.01
C ASN A 380 -27.43 9.52 23.05
N GLY A 381 -28.58 10.01 22.55
CA GLY A 381 -28.63 11.13 21.62
C GLY A 381 -28.38 10.76 20.16
N SER A 382 -28.36 9.46 19.81
CA SER A 382 -28.32 9.00 18.42
C SER A 382 -29.55 9.48 17.63
N VAL A 383 -29.36 9.68 16.33
CA VAL A 383 -30.37 10.17 15.39
C VAL A 383 -30.35 9.34 14.12
N THR A 384 -31.48 9.21 13.44
CA THR A 384 -31.54 8.48 12.18
C THR A 384 -30.78 9.28 11.13
N LYS A 385 -29.80 8.65 10.48
CA LYS A 385 -29.03 9.28 9.39
C LYS A 385 -29.17 8.49 8.10
N PHE A 386 -29.21 9.19 6.98
CA PHE A 386 -29.04 8.60 5.66
C PHE A 386 -27.73 9.13 5.07
N HIS A 387 -26.79 8.25 4.77
CA HIS A 387 -25.53 8.60 4.13
C HIS A 387 -25.64 8.30 2.63
N LEU A 388 -25.36 9.30 1.80
CA LEU A 388 -25.30 9.17 0.35
C LEU A 388 -23.85 9.07 -0.08
N LEU A 389 -23.47 7.97 -0.71
CA LEU A 389 -22.13 7.75 -1.24
C LEU A 389 -22.21 7.59 -2.77
N SER A 390 -21.21 8.07 -3.49
CA SER A 390 -21.01 7.73 -4.90
C SER A 390 -20.07 6.55 -5.01
N VAL A 391 -20.43 5.58 -5.83
CA VAL A 391 -19.58 4.46 -6.22
C VAL A 391 -19.21 4.61 -7.69
N ARG A 392 -17.91 4.74 -7.96
CA ARG A 392 -17.42 4.89 -9.34
C ARG A 392 -17.82 3.67 -10.18
N PRO A 393 -18.26 3.86 -11.45
CA PRO A 393 -18.75 2.77 -12.31
C PRO A 393 -17.78 1.59 -12.49
N GLY A 394 -16.47 1.81 -12.32
CA GLY A 394 -15.44 0.78 -12.42
C GLY A 394 -15.06 0.09 -11.10
N LEU A 395 -15.50 0.61 -9.93
CA LEU A 395 -15.09 0.04 -8.64
C LEU A 395 -15.68 -1.36 -8.40
N LEU A 396 -16.93 -1.54 -8.83
CA LEU A 396 -17.69 -2.79 -8.63
C LEU A 396 -17.79 -3.60 -9.92
N ALA A 397 -17.04 -3.21 -10.95
CA ALA A 397 -16.93 -3.94 -12.19
C ALA A 397 -16.00 -5.15 -12.02
N THR A 398 -16.38 -6.08 -11.13
CA THR A 398 -15.92 -7.47 -11.22
C THR A 398 -17.02 -8.28 -11.90
N ARG A 399 -16.77 -8.58 -13.18
CA ARG A 399 -17.52 -9.45 -14.12
C ARG A 399 -18.85 -8.91 -14.66
N THR A 400 -18.70 -8.28 -15.84
CA THR A 400 -19.67 -7.92 -16.89
C THR A 400 -20.65 -6.73 -16.68
N PRO A 401 -20.87 -5.92 -17.74
CA PRO A 401 -21.68 -4.71 -17.69
C PRO A 401 -23.17 -5.04 -17.81
N ASP A 402 -23.94 -4.58 -16.84
CA ASP A 402 -25.37 -4.37 -17.00
C ASP A 402 -25.71 -2.91 -16.68
N VAL A 403 -25.80 -2.10 -17.74
CA VAL A 403 -26.02 -0.66 -17.60
C VAL A 403 -27.51 -0.33 -17.44
N ASN A 404 -28.42 -1.32 -17.52
CA ASN A 404 -29.87 -1.13 -17.34
C ASN A 404 -30.58 -2.22 -16.53
N GLY A 405 -29.87 -3.25 -16.06
CA GLY A 405 -30.36 -4.25 -15.13
C GLY A 405 -31.35 -5.25 -15.72
N ASP A 406 -31.15 -5.74 -16.95
CA ASP A 406 -32.05 -6.72 -17.61
C ASP A 406 -31.35 -7.91 -18.32
N GLY A 407 -30.03 -8.03 -18.24
CA GLY A 407 -29.33 -9.26 -18.61
C GLY A 407 -29.24 -9.64 -20.10
N ALA A 408 -29.54 -8.75 -21.06
CA ALA A 408 -29.29 -9.02 -22.49
C ALA A 408 -28.83 -7.80 -23.32
N VAL A 409 -27.66 -7.88 -23.95
CA VAL A 409 -27.14 -6.84 -24.87
C VAL A 409 -27.82 -6.96 -26.25
N ASN A 410 -28.50 -5.91 -26.72
CA ASN A 410 -29.09 -5.87 -28.07
C ASN A 410 -28.70 -4.63 -28.90
N ALA A 411 -29.06 -4.65 -30.19
CA ALA A 411 -28.62 -3.66 -31.19
C ALA A 411 -29.17 -2.23 -30.98
N ARG A 412 -30.11 -2.00 -30.06
CA ARG A 412 -30.55 -0.65 -29.66
C ARG A 412 -29.60 -0.03 -28.64
N ASP A 413 -28.97 -0.83 -27.79
CA ASP A 413 -28.07 -0.38 -26.74
C ASP A 413 -26.76 0.18 -27.33
N LEU A 414 -26.34 -0.40 -28.46
CA LEU A 414 -25.22 0.09 -29.29
C LEU A 414 -25.48 1.43 -29.98
N LYS A 415 -26.74 1.90 -30.07
CA LYS A 415 -27.10 3.17 -30.72
C LYS A 415 -27.15 4.37 -29.78
N ALA A 416 -27.04 4.14 -28.46
CA ALA A 416 -27.16 5.16 -27.43
C ALA A 416 -25.81 5.71 -26.94
N LEU A 417 -24.67 5.16 -27.40
CA LEU A 417 -23.35 5.69 -27.08
C LEU A 417 -23.12 7.03 -27.79
N PRO A 418 -22.62 8.07 -27.10
CA PRO A 418 -22.45 9.39 -27.69
C PRO A 418 -21.40 9.35 -28.80
N THR A 419 -21.81 9.78 -30.00
CA THR A 419 -20.88 10.02 -31.10
C THR A 419 -20.14 11.33 -30.84
N SER A 420 -18.81 11.24 -30.75
CA SER A 420 -17.79 12.31 -30.76
C SER A 420 -17.28 12.81 -29.40
N GLY A 421 -16.04 12.42 -29.10
CA GLY A 421 -15.16 12.97 -28.07
C GLY A 421 -13.89 12.10 -27.99
N SER A 422 -12.72 12.72 -27.96
CA SER A 422 -11.37 12.10 -28.01
C SER A 422 -11.03 11.14 -26.85
N ALA A 423 -12.00 10.81 -26.00
CA ALA A 423 -11.85 9.90 -24.86
C ALA A 423 -12.36 8.47 -25.14
N GLY A 424 -12.99 8.22 -26.29
CA GLY A 424 -13.55 6.90 -26.64
C GLY A 424 -12.96 6.28 -27.92
N ASP A 425 -11.87 6.83 -28.44
CA ASP A 425 -11.17 6.37 -29.63
C ASP A 425 -9.79 5.89 -29.17
N LEU A 426 -9.73 4.65 -28.69
CA LEU A 426 -8.54 4.10 -28.03
C LEU A 426 -7.49 3.67 -29.06
N ASP A 427 -7.91 3.39 -30.30
CA ASP A 427 -7.02 3.04 -31.41
C ASP A 427 -6.68 4.20 -32.37
N GLY A 428 -7.26 5.39 -32.15
CA GLY A 428 -6.91 6.63 -32.85
C GLY A 428 -7.47 6.75 -34.28
N ASN A 429 -8.52 5.99 -34.62
CA ASN A 429 -9.12 5.98 -35.96
C ASN A 429 -10.12 7.13 -36.20
N GLY A 430 -10.45 7.89 -35.15
CA GLY A 430 -11.38 9.02 -35.15
C GLY A 430 -12.84 8.65 -34.85
N ARG A 431 -13.14 7.39 -34.48
CA ARG A 431 -14.48 6.90 -34.13
C ARG A 431 -14.40 5.71 -33.16
N THR A 432 -15.29 5.69 -32.17
CA THR A 432 -15.52 4.51 -31.33
C THR A 432 -16.20 3.39 -32.12
N ASP A 433 -15.58 2.21 -32.21
CA ASP A 433 -16.12 1.05 -32.90
C ASP A 433 -16.04 -0.27 -32.10
N SER A 434 -16.44 -1.38 -32.72
CA SER A 434 -16.48 -2.70 -32.07
C SER A 434 -15.12 -3.23 -31.60
N LYS A 435 -14.00 -2.67 -32.08
CA LYS A 435 -12.65 -2.97 -31.63
C LYS A 435 -12.27 -2.20 -30.37
N ASP A 436 -12.66 -0.93 -30.26
CA ASP A 436 -12.55 -0.18 -29.01
C ASP A 436 -13.35 -0.89 -27.92
N VAL A 437 -14.55 -1.37 -28.24
CA VAL A 437 -15.36 -2.18 -27.31
C VAL A 437 -14.65 -3.47 -26.90
N LYS A 438 -13.85 -4.09 -27.78
CA LYS A 438 -13.04 -5.27 -27.43
C LYS A 438 -11.93 -4.95 -26.43
N LEU A 439 -11.22 -3.84 -26.63
CA LEU A 439 -10.21 -3.30 -25.69
C LEU A 439 -10.83 -2.91 -24.34
N TRP A 440 -12.09 -2.48 -24.34
CA TRP A 440 -12.86 -2.25 -23.11
C TRP A 440 -13.31 -3.54 -22.40
N THR A 441 -13.52 -4.64 -23.14
CA THR A 441 -14.04 -5.92 -22.59
C THR A 441 -12.98 -6.94 -22.17
N SER A 442 -11.67 -6.67 -22.36
CA SER A 442 -10.60 -7.55 -21.86
C SER A 442 -10.42 -7.52 -20.34
N TYR A 443 -11.27 -6.79 -19.61
CA TYR A 443 -11.11 -6.48 -18.18
C TYR A 443 -11.70 -7.46 -17.16
N THR A 444 -12.21 -8.65 -17.53
CA THR A 444 -12.74 -9.59 -16.51
C THR A 444 -12.57 -11.08 -16.87
N HIS A 445 -11.55 -11.75 -16.32
CA HIS A 445 -11.49 -13.24 -16.25
C HIS A 445 -11.17 -13.75 -14.83
N ASP A 446 -11.60 -14.98 -14.56
CA ASP A 446 -11.78 -15.61 -13.26
C ASP A 446 -10.53 -15.98 -12.43
N PHE A 447 -10.63 -15.90 -11.08
CA PHE A 447 -9.86 -16.76 -10.17
C PHE A 447 -10.50 -18.17 -10.13
N PRO A 448 -9.78 -19.27 -10.39
CA PRO A 448 -10.35 -20.62 -10.38
C PRO A 448 -10.62 -21.13 -8.95
N THR A 449 -11.80 -21.74 -8.74
CA THR A 449 -12.34 -22.11 -7.41
C THR A 449 -12.57 -23.60 -7.15
N GLU A 450 -12.12 -24.49 -8.04
CA GLU A 450 -11.95 -25.91 -7.71
C GLU A 450 -10.70 -26.49 -8.38
N PRO A 451 -10.03 -27.51 -7.78
CA PRO A 451 -9.04 -28.30 -8.49
C PRO A 451 -9.76 -29.18 -9.52
N ARG A 452 -10.07 -28.59 -10.69
CA ARG A 452 -9.98 -29.36 -11.93
C ARG A 452 -8.54 -29.86 -12.01
N THR A 453 -8.28 -31.03 -12.60
CA THR A 453 -6.90 -31.42 -12.95
C THR A 453 -6.28 -30.27 -13.74
N SER A 454 -5.49 -29.39 -13.10
CA SER A 454 -5.64 -27.96 -13.40
C SER A 454 -4.99 -27.65 -14.74
N SER A 455 -5.76 -27.09 -15.67
CA SER A 455 -5.22 -26.67 -16.97
C SER A 455 -4.19 -25.54 -16.82
N THR A 456 -4.06 -24.93 -15.65
CA THR A 456 -3.06 -23.90 -15.30
C THR A 456 -2.23 -24.28 -14.07
N VAL A 457 -1.06 -23.66 -13.90
CA VAL A 457 -0.25 -23.62 -12.67
C VAL A 457 -0.29 -22.20 -12.15
N ASP A 458 -0.72 -21.99 -10.90
CA ASP A 458 -0.69 -20.66 -10.27
C ASP A 458 0.70 -20.42 -9.66
N VAL A 459 1.59 -19.76 -10.41
CA VAL A 459 2.94 -19.45 -9.92
C VAL A 459 2.91 -18.16 -9.12
N GLN A 460 3.36 -18.21 -7.88
CA GLN A 460 3.54 -17.02 -7.04
C GLN A 460 4.94 -16.43 -7.28
N LEU A 461 5.02 -15.15 -7.61
CA LEU A 461 6.26 -14.38 -7.58
C LEU A 461 6.23 -13.44 -6.39
N LEU A 462 7.19 -13.59 -5.49
CA LEU A 462 7.45 -12.64 -4.42
C LEU A 462 8.62 -11.77 -4.84
N SER A 463 8.34 -10.51 -5.16
CA SER A 463 9.32 -9.62 -5.78
C SER A 463 9.62 -8.38 -4.96
N PHE A 464 10.88 -7.95 -5.00
CA PHE A 464 11.37 -6.72 -4.40
C PHE A 464 12.50 -6.11 -5.24
N ASN A 465 12.95 -4.91 -4.87
CA ASN A 465 13.95 -4.14 -5.62
C ASN A 465 14.64 -3.16 -4.65
N ASP A 466 15.79 -2.63 -5.05
CA ASP A 466 16.47 -1.53 -4.34
C ASP A 466 16.74 -1.86 -2.86
N PHE A 467 17.17 -3.09 -2.58
CA PHE A 467 17.49 -3.52 -1.22
C PHE A 467 18.72 -2.78 -0.67
N HIS A 468 19.68 -2.43 -1.53
CA HIS A 468 20.89 -1.67 -1.18
C HIS A 468 21.58 -2.19 0.08
N GLY A 469 21.75 -3.52 0.19
CA GLY A 469 22.41 -4.13 1.35
C GLY A 469 21.79 -3.82 2.73
N ASN A 470 20.50 -3.44 2.83
CA ASN A 470 19.83 -3.12 4.11
C ASN A 470 19.54 -4.37 4.96
N LEU A 471 20.60 -5.03 5.43
CA LEU A 471 20.53 -6.19 6.32
C LEU A 471 19.82 -5.84 7.63
N GLU A 472 20.26 -4.75 8.24
CA GLU A 472 19.65 -4.23 9.45
C GLU A 472 18.39 -3.42 9.15
N PRO A 473 17.40 -3.39 10.06
CA PRO A 473 16.22 -2.58 9.87
C PRO A 473 16.58 -1.10 9.72
N PRO A 474 16.13 -0.40 8.65
CA PRO A 474 16.36 1.03 8.45
C PRO A 474 15.98 1.88 9.68
N THR A 475 16.66 2.99 9.94
CA THR A 475 16.38 3.84 11.10
C THR A 475 15.92 5.24 10.69
N GLY A 476 15.57 6.09 11.66
CA GLY A 476 15.14 7.46 11.40
C GLY A 476 13.92 7.54 10.48
N ARG A 477 13.98 8.40 9.46
CA ARG A 477 12.89 8.62 8.49
C ARG A 477 12.66 7.41 7.59
N ASP A 478 13.71 6.65 7.29
CA ASP A 478 13.63 5.45 6.45
C ASP A 478 13.03 4.24 7.19
N ALA A 479 12.78 4.37 8.50
CA ALA A 479 12.09 3.34 9.28
C ALA A 479 10.62 3.14 8.85
N ASN A 480 10.03 4.07 8.10
CA ASN A 480 8.69 3.99 7.51
C ASN A 480 8.70 4.46 6.03
N LEU A 481 7.55 4.47 5.36
CA LEU A 481 7.40 4.92 3.95
C LEU A 481 6.97 6.39 3.80
N GLY A 482 6.82 7.13 4.91
CA GLY A 482 6.19 8.45 4.92
C GLY A 482 4.67 8.40 4.81
N SER A 483 4.01 9.43 5.34
CA SER A 483 2.54 9.52 5.46
C SER A 483 1.79 9.53 4.12
N LYS A 484 2.46 9.94 3.03
CA LYS A 484 1.89 9.92 1.68
C LYS A 484 1.69 8.49 1.18
N LEU A 485 2.72 7.64 1.31
CA LEU A 485 2.67 6.26 0.86
C LEU A 485 1.94 5.37 1.86
N ASP A 486 2.17 5.60 3.16
CA ASP A 486 1.48 4.92 4.27
C ASP A 486 1.05 5.92 5.36
N PRO A 487 -0.23 6.34 5.39
CA PRO A 487 -0.75 7.29 6.38
C PRO A 487 -0.58 6.85 7.84
N LYS A 488 -0.42 5.54 8.09
CA LYS A 488 -0.20 5.00 9.44
C LYS A 488 1.25 5.13 9.89
N SER A 489 2.17 5.49 8.99
CA SER A 489 3.60 5.60 9.25
C SER A 489 4.17 4.31 9.88
N THR A 490 3.79 3.16 9.34
CA THR A 490 4.15 1.83 9.85
C THR A 490 5.66 1.62 9.78
N THR A 491 6.24 1.05 10.84
CA THR A 491 7.66 0.71 10.86
C THR A 491 7.94 -0.57 10.07
N VAL A 492 8.83 -0.49 9.07
CA VAL A 492 9.01 -1.54 8.04
C VAL A 492 10.48 -1.79 7.67
N GLY A 493 10.80 -2.98 7.15
CA GLY A 493 12.12 -3.33 6.58
C GLY A 493 13.10 -4.05 7.51
N GLY A 494 14.24 -4.44 6.94
CA GLY A 494 15.29 -5.28 7.54
C GLY A 494 15.21 -6.74 7.09
N ALA A 495 16.36 -7.37 6.80
CA ALA A 495 16.44 -8.71 6.21
C ALA A 495 15.73 -9.79 7.04
N GLU A 496 15.83 -9.71 8.37
CA GLU A 496 15.17 -10.65 9.28
C GLU A 496 13.64 -10.63 9.15
N TYR A 497 13.06 -9.44 8.94
CA TYR A 497 11.62 -9.25 8.79
C TYR A 497 11.19 -9.55 7.35
N LEU A 498 12.03 -9.23 6.36
CA LEU A 498 11.81 -9.55 4.96
C LEU A 498 11.73 -11.08 4.78
N ALA A 499 12.71 -11.83 5.28
CA ALA A 499 12.71 -13.29 5.22
C ALA A 499 11.48 -13.89 5.92
N ALA A 500 11.13 -13.39 7.12
CA ALA A 500 9.94 -13.83 7.82
C ALA A 500 8.65 -13.53 7.02
N ARG A 501 8.55 -12.36 6.38
CA ARG A 501 7.40 -11.97 5.58
C ARG A 501 7.28 -12.81 4.31
N LEU A 502 8.39 -13.05 3.62
CA LEU A 502 8.45 -13.96 2.47
C LEU A 502 8.01 -15.37 2.87
N GLY A 503 8.50 -15.88 4.02
CA GLY A 503 8.08 -17.16 4.58
C GLY A 503 6.57 -17.25 4.78
N GLN A 504 5.96 -16.21 5.39
CA GLN A 504 4.50 -16.13 5.57
C GLN A 504 3.73 -16.10 4.26
N LEU A 505 4.20 -15.34 3.27
CA LEU A 505 3.53 -15.22 1.97
C LEU A 505 3.61 -16.52 1.15
N ARG A 506 4.68 -17.31 1.31
CA ARG A 506 4.85 -18.62 0.67
C ARG A 506 3.92 -19.70 1.25
N GLU A 507 3.32 -19.48 2.43
CA GLU A 507 2.48 -20.50 3.07
C GLU A 507 1.31 -20.93 2.15
N GLY A 508 1.17 -22.25 1.96
CA GLY A 508 0.08 -22.83 1.18
C GLY A 508 0.34 -23.00 -0.32
N THR A 509 1.55 -22.72 -0.83
CA THR A 509 1.96 -23.04 -2.20
C THR A 509 3.42 -23.46 -2.29
N ASP A 510 3.71 -24.54 -3.03
CA ASP A 510 5.07 -24.94 -3.37
C ASP A 510 5.54 -24.32 -4.71
N ALA A 511 4.63 -23.68 -5.44
CA ALA A 511 4.87 -23.03 -6.72
C ALA A 511 5.23 -21.54 -6.55
N SER A 512 6.14 -21.25 -5.62
CA SER A 512 6.58 -19.89 -5.29
C SER A 512 8.02 -19.64 -5.69
N LEU A 513 8.30 -18.47 -6.27
CA LEU A 513 9.64 -17.98 -6.57
C LEU A 513 9.84 -16.62 -5.90
N THR A 514 11.07 -16.34 -5.49
CA THR A 514 11.44 -15.01 -5.01
C THR A 514 12.43 -14.37 -5.96
N VAL A 515 12.09 -13.18 -6.46
CA VAL A 515 12.85 -12.53 -7.52
C VAL A 515 13.14 -11.08 -7.14
N ALA A 516 14.21 -10.51 -7.67
CA ALA A 516 14.50 -9.09 -7.47
C ALA A 516 14.79 -8.35 -8.78
N ALA A 517 14.51 -7.06 -8.80
CA ALA A 517 14.76 -6.21 -9.95
C ALA A 517 15.93 -5.25 -9.70
N GLY A 518 17.11 -5.78 -9.36
CA GLY A 518 18.37 -5.02 -9.25
C GLY A 518 18.50 -4.16 -8.00
N ASP A 519 19.70 -3.57 -7.83
CA ASP A 519 20.16 -2.83 -6.66
C ASP A 519 19.92 -3.60 -5.35
N ILE A 520 20.23 -4.89 -5.37
CA ILE A 520 20.24 -5.67 -4.14
C ILE A 520 21.51 -5.36 -3.32
N ILE A 521 22.60 -5.01 -4.00
CA ILE A 521 23.89 -4.57 -3.44
C ILE A 521 24.21 -3.13 -3.87
N GLY A 522 25.30 -2.55 -3.34
CA GLY A 522 25.72 -1.18 -3.64
C GLY A 522 24.84 -0.12 -2.99
N ALA A 523 25.39 1.10 -2.87
CA ALA A 523 24.89 2.15 -1.95
C ALA A 523 24.64 1.65 -0.50
N SER A 524 25.37 0.61 -0.09
CA SER A 524 25.01 -0.24 1.05
C SER A 524 25.36 0.37 2.41
N PRO A 525 24.53 0.17 3.45
CA PRO A 525 24.89 0.49 4.82
C PRO A 525 26.20 -0.17 5.26
N PHE A 526 26.82 0.39 6.29
CA PHE A 526 28.14 0.00 6.78
C PHE A 526 28.36 -1.51 6.92
N LEU A 527 27.41 -2.24 7.51
CA LEU A 527 27.56 -3.68 7.74
C LEU A 527 27.79 -4.47 6.44
N SER A 528 27.17 -4.03 5.35
CA SER A 528 27.27 -4.67 4.05
C SER A 528 28.40 -4.08 3.21
N GLY A 529 28.49 -2.74 3.15
CA GLY A 529 29.50 -2.04 2.36
C GLY A 529 30.93 -2.26 2.86
N LEU A 530 31.15 -2.47 4.16
CA LEU A 530 32.48 -2.78 4.70
C LEU A 530 33.09 -4.06 4.10
N PHE A 531 32.23 -5.00 3.70
CA PHE A 531 32.62 -6.30 3.20
C PHE A 531 32.28 -6.48 1.71
N HIS A 532 32.24 -5.39 0.95
CA HIS A 532 31.91 -5.39 -0.49
C HIS A 532 30.65 -6.21 -0.80
N ASP A 533 29.63 -6.08 0.03
CA ASP A 533 28.33 -6.74 -0.10
C ASP A 533 28.30 -8.29 -0.05
N GLU A 534 29.41 -8.98 0.27
CA GLU A 534 29.39 -10.41 0.61
C GLU A 534 28.30 -10.77 1.66
N PRO A 535 28.09 -9.97 2.73
CA PRO A 535 27.02 -10.20 3.70
C PRO A 535 25.62 -10.12 3.10
N THR A 536 25.44 -9.20 2.14
CA THR A 536 24.17 -9.00 1.45
C THR A 536 23.85 -10.22 0.61
N VAL A 537 24.81 -10.72 -0.18
CA VAL A 537 24.59 -11.89 -1.02
C VAL A 537 24.27 -13.12 -0.17
N GLU A 538 25.02 -13.37 0.90
CA GLU A 538 24.72 -14.47 1.83
C GLU A 538 23.30 -14.35 2.42
N SER A 539 22.86 -13.13 2.76
CA SER A 539 21.48 -12.89 3.22
C SER A 539 20.44 -13.20 2.14
N MET A 540 20.71 -12.84 0.87
CA MET A 540 19.83 -13.16 -0.26
C MET A 540 19.71 -14.67 -0.50
N GLU A 541 20.77 -15.44 -0.24
CA GLU A 541 20.72 -16.90 -0.29
C GLU A 541 19.84 -17.47 0.84
N LYS A 542 20.01 -16.95 2.07
CA LYS A 542 19.21 -17.39 3.22
C LYS A 542 17.73 -17.02 3.13
N LEU A 543 17.36 -15.94 2.44
CA LEU A 543 15.94 -15.64 2.17
C LEU A 543 15.37 -16.44 1.00
N HIS A 544 16.21 -17.20 0.30
CA HIS A 544 15.90 -17.99 -0.90
C HIS A 544 15.54 -17.13 -2.12
N LEU A 545 16.41 -16.18 -2.48
CA LEU A 545 16.32 -15.48 -3.75
C LEU A 545 16.59 -16.46 -4.90
N ASP A 546 15.70 -16.55 -5.88
CA ASP A 546 15.82 -17.45 -7.03
C ASP A 546 16.61 -16.81 -8.19
N VAL A 547 16.41 -15.51 -8.45
CA VAL A 547 17.02 -14.77 -9.56
C VAL A 547 16.87 -13.26 -9.34
N THR A 548 17.83 -12.48 -9.83
CA THR A 548 17.70 -11.01 -9.88
C THR A 548 18.23 -10.45 -11.20
N SER A 549 17.73 -9.29 -11.63
CA SER A 549 18.47 -8.46 -12.58
C SER A 549 19.62 -7.72 -11.91
N VAL A 550 20.50 -7.16 -12.74
CA VAL A 550 21.53 -6.21 -12.33
C VAL A 550 20.94 -4.79 -12.43
N GLY A 551 21.06 -4.01 -11.36
CA GLY A 551 20.78 -2.59 -11.31
C GLY A 551 22.05 -1.75 -11.50
N ASN A 552 21.93 -0.44 -11.29
CA ASN A 552 23.05 0.48 -11.51
C ASN A 552 24.09 0.42 -10.39
N HIS A 553 23.67 0.11 -9.16
CA HIS A 553 24.54 0.06 -7.98
C HIS A 553 25.35 -1.24 -7.88
N GLU A 554 24.95 -2.31 -8.57
CA GLU A 554 25.80 -3.49 -8.78
C GLU A 554 27.14 -3.15 -9.50
N PHE A 555 27.24 -1.98 -10.15
CA PHE A 555 28.45 -1.50 -10.83
C PHE A 555 29.27 -0.49 -10.02
N ASP A 556 28.91 -0.20 -8.76
CA ASP A 556 29.62 0.79 -7.92
C ASP A 556 31.13 0.50 -7.84
N GLU A 557 31.50 -0.77 -7.71
CA GLU A 557 32.90 -1.23 -7.67
C GLU A 557 33.42 -1.76 -9.03
N GLY A 558 32.59 -1.65 -10.06
CA GLY A 558 32.90 -1.99 -11.44
C GLY A 558 32.63 -3.44 -11.83
N THR A 559 32.80 -3.74 -13.12
CA THR A 559 32.39 -5.03 -13.71
C THR A 559 33.12 -6.25 -13.14
N ASP A 560 34.39 -6.08 -12.75
CA ASP A 560 35.17 -7.19 -12.19
C ASP A 560 34.63 -7.63 -10.83
N GLU A 561 34.15 -6.68 -10.03
CA GLU A 561 33.58 -6.97 -8.71
C GLU A 561 32.19 -7.58 -8.83
N LEU A 562 31.34 -7.09 -9.74
CA LEU A 562 30.07 -7.76 -10.05
C LEU A 562 30.28 -9.22 -10.50
N LEU A 563 31.30 -9.48 -11.33
CA LEU A 563 31.65 -10.84 -11.72
C LEU A 563 32.17 -11.66 -10.53
N ARG A 564 32.87 -11.05 -9.56
CA ARG A 564 33.26 -11.73 -8.32
C ARG A 564 32.05 -12.06 -7.44
N MET A 565 31.08 -11.15 -7.33
CA MET A 565 29.81 -11.42 -6.63
C MET A 565 29.12 -12.66 -7.17
N GLN A 566 29.10 -12.84 -8.50
CA GLN A 566 28.54 -14.04 -9.12
C GLN A 566 29.41 -15.29 -8.95
N ASN A 567 30.74 -15.18 -9.09
CA ASN A 567 31.63 -16.35 -9.29
C ASN A 567 32.48 -16.72 -8.06
N GLY A 568 32.48 -15.89 -7.02
CA GLY A 568 33.31 -16.06 -5.83
C GLY A 568 34.77 -15.64 -6.01
N GLY A 569 35.53 -15.77 -4.93
CA GLY A 569 36.94 -15.38 -4.80
C GLY A 569 37.16 -14.25 -3.80
N CYS A 570 38.42 -14.00 -3.43
CA CYS A 570 38.77 -12.89 -2.55
C CYS A 570 38.67 -11.54 -3.28
N HIS A 571 38.31 -10.48 -2.57
CA HIS A 571 38.39 -9.12 -3.11
C HIS A 571 39.85 -8.78 -3.51
N PRO A 572 40.12 -8.18 -4.69
CA PRO A 572 41.48 -7.96 -5.20
C PRO A 572 42.36 -7.06 -4.34
N LYS A 573 41.78 -6.15 -3.55
CA LYS A 573 42.53 -5.24 -2.66
C LYS A 573 42.57 -5.75 -1.22
N ASP A 574 41.42 -6.16 -0.69
CA ASP A 574 41.25 -6.42 0.73
C ASP A 574 41.45 -7.91 1.08
N GLY A 575 41.54 -8.77 0.07
CA GLY A 575 41.68 -10.21 0.26
C GLY A 575 40.38 -10.84 0.72
N CYS A 576 40.50 -11.98 1.40
CA CYS A 576 39.35 -12.69 1.97
C CYS A 576 39.15 -12.26 3.43
N TYR A 577 37.92 -11.89 3.79
CA TYR A 577 37.59 -11.44 5.14
C TYR A 577 37.65 -12.55 6.18
N ILE A 578 37.23 -13.76 5.79
CA ILE A 578 37.35 -14.95 6.60
C ILE A 578 38.59 -15.72 6.13
N LYS A 579 39.50 -15.96 7.08
CA LYS A 579 40.78 -16.59 6.80
C LYS A 579 40.56 -18.01 6.28
N ASP A 580 41.20 -18.32 5.15
CA ASP A 580 41.17 -19.62 4.49
C ASP A 580 39.77 -20.04 3.97
N GLU A 581 38.82 -19.10 3.93
CA GLU A 581 37.45 -19.30 3.42
C GLU A 581 37.14 -18.23 2.37
N PRO A 582 37.48 -18.48 1.09
CA PRO A 582 37.09 -17.59 0.01
C PRO A 582 35.58 -17.53 -0.15
N TYR A 583 35.09 -16.33 -0.45
CA TYR A 583 33.70 -16.15 -0.87
C TYR A 583 33.38 -17.07 -2.06
N ASP A 584 32.26 -17.76 -2.00
CA ASP A 584 31.86 -18.82 -2.92
C ASP A 584 31.07 -18.31 -4.14
N GLY A 585 30.63 -17.05 -4.12
CA GLY A 585 29.78 -16.47 -5.16
C GLY A 585 28.31 -16.79 -4.91
N ALA A 586 27.41 -16.02 -5.53
CA ALA A 586 25.98 -16.23 -5.30
C ALA A 586 25.48 -17.59 -5.79
N GLU A 587 24.63 -18.20 -4.95
CA GLU A 587 23.83 -19.38 -5.33
C GLU A 587 22.65 -19.07 -6.28
N PHE A 588 22.41 -17.79 -6.58
CA PHE A 588 21.42 -17.32 -7.55
C PHE A 588 22.07 -16.58 -8.72
N PRO A 589 21.45 -16.59 -9.92
CA PRO A 589 21.97 -15.87 -11.07
C PRO A 589 21.60 -14.39 -11.05
N TRP A 590 22.57 -13.53 -11.35
CA TRP A 590 22.34 -12.17 -11.83
C TRP A 590 22.17 -12.15 -13.34
N LEU A 591 21.16 -11.40 -13.79
CA LEU A 591 20.82 -11.27 -15.20
C LEU A 591 21.06 -9.85 -15.72
N ALA A 592 21.70 -9.74 -16.89
CA ALA A 592 22.04 -8.45 -17.50
C ALA A 592 22.01 -8.52 -19.04
N ALA A 593 20.82 -8.62 -19.62
CA ALA A 593 20.65 -8.82 -21.06
C ALA A 593 21.13 -7.64 -21.91
N ASN A 594 20.94 -6.42 -21.44
CA ASN A 594 21.33 -5.20 -22.16
C ASN A 594 22.69 -4.62 -21.73
N VAL A 595 23.42 -5.30 -20.84
CA VAL A 595 24.79 -4.92 -20.49
C VAL A 595 25.75 -5.78 -21.30
N THR A 596 26.38 -5.19 -22.31
CA THR A 596 27.29 -5.93 -23.20
C THR A 596 28.72 -5.47 -23.06
N ASP A 597 29.66 -6.41 -23.11
CA ASP A 597 31.09 -6.10 -23.15
C ASP A 597 31.41 -5.35 -24.46
N ARG A 598 32.15 -4.25 -24.36
CA ARG A 598 32.45 -3.38 -25.52
C ARG A 598 33.31 -4.07 -26.57
N THR A 599 34.14 -5.02 -26.15
CA THR A 599 35.12 -5.73 -26.98
C THR A 599 34.47 -6.89 -27.72
N THR A 600 33.73 -7.75 -27.00
CA THR A 600 33.12 -8.96 -27.57
C THR A 600 31.74 -8.68 -28.15
N GLY A 601 31.03 -7.73 -27.56
CA GLY A 601 29.62 -7.43 -27.86
C GLY A 601 28.62 -8.42 -27.31
N GLU A 602 29.06 -9.38 -26.51
CA GLU A 602 28.21 -10.33 -25.81
C GLU A 602 27.74 -9.77 -24.45
N PRO A 603 26.59 -10.23 -23.92
CA PRO A 603 26.16 -9.90 -22.56
C PRO A 603 27.23 -10.22 -21.50
N LEU A 604 27.41 -9.34 -20.52
CA LEU A 604 28.39 -9.49 -19.44
C LEU A 604 28.05 -10.69 -18.53
N LEU A 605 26.77 -10.82 -18.20
CA LEU A 605 26.18 -11.93 -17.44
C LEU A 605 25.11 -12.62 -18.29
N ALA A 606 24.53 -13.71 -17.77
CA ALA A 606 23.45 -14.39 -18.48
C ALA A 606 22.31 -13.40 -18.79
N PRO A 607 21.80 -13.34 -20.03
CA PRO A 607 20.71 -12.42 -20.37
C PRO A 607 19.37 -12.88 -19.78
N THR A 608 19.20 -14.21 -19.65
CA THR A 608 17.94 -14.83 -19.28
C THR A 608 18.15 -16.04 -18.37
N TRP A 609 17.16 -16.35 -17.54
CA TRP A 609 17.10 -17.58 -16.75
C TRP A 609 15.76 -18.28 -16.92
N ILE A 610 15.76 -19.62 -16.95
CA ILE A 610 14.53 -20.40 -17.11
C ILE A 610 14.36 -21.30 -15.89
N LYS A 611 13.23 -21.18 -15.20
CA LYS A 611 12.86 -22.04 -14.07
C LYS A 611 11.65 -22.89 -14.44
N LYS A 612 11.68 -24.15 -14.03
CA LYS A 612 10.52 -25.03 -14.14
C LYS A 612 9.79 -25.08 -12.81
N VAL A 613 8.53 -24.67 -12.79
CA VAL A 613 7.66 -24.70 -11.61
C VAL A 613 6.47 -25.59 -11.93
N ASP A 614 6.28 -26.67 -11.16
CA ASP A 614 5.13 -27.58 -11.32
C ASP A 614 4.84 -28.06 -12.75
N GLY A 615 5.87 -28.17 -13.59
CA GLY A 615 5.73 -28.67 -14.97
C GLY A 615 5.79 -27.59 -16.05
N VAL A 616 5.54 -26.32 -15.73
CA VAL A 616 5.61 -25.19 -16.67
C VAL A 616 6.98 -24.52 -16.63
N LYS A 617 7.41 -23.89 -17.73
CA LYS A 617 8.67 -23.14 -17.80
C LYS A 617 8.36 -21.65 -17.70
N LEU A 618 9.05 -20.95 -16.81
CA LEU A 618 9.04 -19.50 -16.70
C LEU A 618 10.40 -18.97 -17.13
N GLY A 619 10.41 -18.01 -18.04
CA GLY A 619 11.60 -17.29 -18.48
C GLY A 619 11.68 -15.94 -17.79
N PHE A 620 12.86 -15.59 -17.29
CA PHE A 620 13.18 -14.30 -16.73
C PHE A 620 14.21 -13.61 -17.62
N ILE A 621 14.00 -12.34 -17.94
CA ILE A 621 14.94 -11.48 -18.66
C ILE A 621 15.40 -10.41 -17.67
N GLY A 622 16.71 -10.29 -17.43
CA GLY A 622 17.23 -9.23 -16.57
C GLY A 622 17.67 -8.02 -17.37
N MET A 623 17.24 -6.85 -16.96
CA MET A 623 17.49 -5.59 -17.65
C MET A 623 17.99 -4.55 -16.65
N THR A 624 19.03 -3.82 -17.03
CA THR A 624 19.55 -2.67 -16.30
C THR A 624 19.09 -1.39 -17.01
N LEU A 625 18.83 -0.31 -16.28
CA LEU A 625 18.53 1.00 -16.88
C LEU A 625 19.62 1.42 -17.90
N GLU A 626 19.21 1.89 -19.09
CA GLU A 626 20.11 2.32 -20.17
C GLU A 626 20.97 3.52 -19.71
N GLY A 627 20.36 4.45 -18.96
CA GLY A 627 21.00 5.63 -18.38
C GLY A 627 22.02 5.35 -17.26
N THR A 628 22.47 4.12 -17.03
CA THR A 628 23.42 3.77 -15.95
C THR A 628 24.70 4.63 -16.01
N PRO A 629 25.22 5.00 -17.21
CA PRO A 629 26.31 5.98 -17.30
C PRO A 629 26.05 7.33 -16.62
N GLU A 630 24.79 7.76 -16.47
CA GLU A 630 24.45 9.06 -15.86
C GLU A 630 24.39 8.98 -14.32
N VAL A 631 24.20 7.78 -13.77
CA VAL A 631 23.95 7.53 -12.34
C VAL A 631 25.04 6.70 -11.65
N THR A 632 25.97 6.09 -12.40
CA THR A 632 27.10 5.31 -11.87
C THR A 632 28.45 5.90 -12.28
N GLY A 633 29.46 5.69 -11.43
CA GLY A 633 30.83 6.13 -11.69
C GLY A 633 31.40 5.60 -13.02
N GLN A 634 31.73 6.52 -13.93
CA GLN A 634 32.22 6.22 -15.29
C GLN A 634 33.44 5.30 -15.35
N SER A 635 34.27 5.26 -14.30
CA SER A 635 35.43 4.36 -14.26
C SER A 635 35.08 2.89 -14.14
N GLY A 636 34.00 2.54 -13.44
CA GLY A 636 33.59 1.16 -13.16
C GLY A 636 32.96 0.44 -14.36
N ILE A 637 32.42 1.21 -15.31
CA ILE A 637 31.63 0.70 -16.44
C ILE A 637 32.30 0.88 -17.81
N LYS A 638 33.59 1.24 -17.84
CA LYS A 638 34.32 1.48 -19.12
C LYS A 638 34.37 0.27 -20.04
N SER A 639 34.30 -0.94 -19.49
CA SER A 639 34.33 -2.21 -20.22
C SER A 639 33.00 -2.53 -20.90
N VAL A 640 31.90 -1.91 -20.50
CA VAL A 640 30.54 -2.28 -20.93
C VAL A 640 29.76 -1.13 -21.55
N ARG A 641 28.72 -1.49 -22.30
CA ARG A 641 27.72 -0.59 -22.84
C ARG A 641 26.33 -1.09 -22.44
N PHE A 642 25.45 -0.15 -22.18
CA PHE A 642 24.05 -0.37 -21.84
C PHE A 642 23.26 -0.13 -23.13
N LEU A 643 22.51 -1.14 -23.55
CA LEU A 643 21.68 -1.10 -24.75
C LEU A 643 20.25 -0.71 -24.37
N ASP A 644 19.49 -0.22 -25.36
CA ASP A 644 18.06 0.09 -25.22
C ASP A 644 17.29 -1.10 -24.63
N GLU A 645 16.43 -0.79 -23.67
CA GLU A 645 15.72 -1.80 -22.90
C GLU A 645 14.70 -2.56 -23.74
N VAL A 646 13.97 -1.85 -24.59
CA VAL A 646 12.88 -2.40 -25.40
C VAL A 646 13.44 -3.31 -26.49
N GLU A 647 14.39 -2.84 -27.28
CA GLU A 647 15.01 -3.61 -28.35
C GLU A 647 15.64 -4.90 -27.81
N THR A 648 16.32 -4.80 -26.67
CA THR A 648 17.01 -5.94 -26.08
C THR A 648 16.06 -6.94 -25.43
N ALA A 649 15.08 -6.48 -24.65
CA ALA A 649 14.10 -7.36 -24.02
C ALA A 649 13.25 -8.09 -25.06
N ASN A 650 12.85 -7.42 -26.15
CA ASN A 650 12.11 -8.03 -27.25
C ASN A 650 12.93 -9.13 -27.95
N ALA A 651 14.21 -8.87 -28.21
CA ALA A 651 15.12 -9.86 -28.77
C ALA A 651 15.32 -11.06 -27.83
N ALA A 652 15.44 -10.83 -26.52
CA ALA A 652 15.58 -11.89 -25.52
C ALA A 652 14.30 -12.73 -25.38
N ALA A 653 13.13 -12.10 -25.39
CA ALA A 653 11.83 -12.79 -25.41
C ALA A 653 11.71 -13.70 -26.64
N GLY A 654 12.10 -13.22 -27.82
CA GLY A 654 12.17 -14.04 -29.03
C GLY A 654 13.02 -15.31 -28.86
N LYS A 655 14.23 -15.17 -28.27
CA LYS A 655 15.12 -16.31 -27.97
C LYS A 655 14.54 -17.29 -26.93
N LEU A 656 13.78 -16.81 -25.95
CA LEU A 656 13.10 -17.66 -24.97
C LEU A 656 11.99 -18.49 -25.63
N ARG A 657 11.22 -17.87 -26.53
CA ARG A 657 10.16 -18.54 -27.29
C ARG A 657 10.69 -19.57 -28.27
N GLU A 658 11.84 -19.31 -28.91
CA GLU A 658 12.55 -20.33 -29.70
C GLU A 658 12.93 -21.57 -28.88
N GLN A 659 13.08 -21.44 -27.55
CA GLN A 659 13.32 -22.53 -26.60
C GLN A 659 12.03 -23.15 -26.02
N GLY A 660 10.87 -22.70 -26.51
CA GLY A 660 9.54 -23.12 -26.05
C GLY A 660 9.23 -22.65 -24.63
N VAL A 661 9.63 -21.43 -24.28
CA VAL A 661 9.21 -20.71 -23.07
C VAL A 661 8.27 -19.61 -23.52
N GLU A 662 7.00 -19.70 -23.11
CA GLU A 662 5.98 -18.70 -23.44
C GLU A 662 5.71 -17.78 -22.24
N ALA A 663 5.66 -18.31 -21.00
CA ALA A 663 5.58 -17.48 -19.80
C ALA A 663 6.89 -16.69 -19.55
N ILE A 664 6.88 -15.38 -19.79
CA ILE A 664 8.07 -14.51 -19.76
C ILE A 664 7.86 -13.31 -18.83
N VAL A 665 8.79 -13.11 -17.90
CA VAL A 665 8.81 -11.96 -16.97
C VAL A 665 10.10 -11.17 -17.18
N VAL A 666 9.98 -9.85 -17.27
CA VAL A 666 11.14 -8.95 -17.27
C VAL A 666 11.40 -8.45 -15.85
N LEU A 667 12.65 -8.59 -15.39
CA LEU A 667 13.17 -7.97 -14.18
C LEU A 667 13.96 -6.74 -14.63
N LEU A 668 13.38 -5.55 -14.52
CA LEU A 668 13.91 -4.31 -15.07
C LEU A 668 14.30 -3.36 -13.94
N HIS A 669 15.57 -2.98 -13.87
CA HIS A 669 16.02 -1.96 -12.94
C HIS A 669 15.86 -0.55 -13.51
N GLU A 670 14.63 -0.21 -13.92
CA GLU A 670 14.12 1.11 -14.30
C GLU A 670 12.64 1.14 -13.87
N GLY A 671 12.09 2.31 -13.58
CA GLY A 671 10.76 2.42 -13.00
C GLY A 671 10.00 3.71 -13.29
N GLY A 672 8.99 3.98 -12.48
CA GLY A 672 8.14 5.15 -12.62
C GLY A 672 7.81 5.82 -11.29
N ILE A 673 7.06 6.91 -11.37
CA ILE A 673 6.63 7.69 -10.21
C ILE A 673 5.11 7.81 -10.22
N GLN A 674 4.49 7.57 -9.06
CA GLN A 674 3.05 7.69 -8.85
C GLN A 674 2.71 8.55 -7.62
N ALA A 675 1.46 9.02 -7.55
CA ALA A 675 1.01 9.99 -6.57
C ALA A 675 0.25 9.41 -5.37
N GLY A 676 -0.23 8.17 -5.46
CA GLY A 676 -1.05 7.47 -4.48
C GLY A 676 -0.26 6.72 -3.40
N SER A 677 -0.92 5.78 -2.73
CA SER A 677 -0.33 4.94 -1.67
C SER A 677 0.51 3.76 -2.22
N TYR A 678 1.19 3.02 -1.34
CA TYR A 678 2.11 1.95 -1.71
C TYR A 678 1.50 0.78 -2.51
N GLY A 679 0.19 0.67 -2.59
CA GLY A 679 -0.51 -0.37 -3.36
C GLY A 679 -1.27 0.15 -4.58
N GLN A 680 -1.05 1.42 -4.97
CA GLN A 680 -1.79 2.09 -6.04
C GLN A 680 -0.90 2.37 -7.26
N CYS A 681 -1.51 2.96 -8.30
CA CYS A 681 -0.86 3.39 -9.52
C CYS A 681 -1.51 4.70 -10.00
N ASP A 682 -1.46 5.73 -9.17
CA ASP A 682 -2.15 6.98 -9.44
C ASP A 682 -1.26 7.92 -10.25
N GLY A 683 -1.62 8.17 -11.51
CA GLY A 683 -0.89 9.10 -12.38
C GLY A 683 0.55 8.67 -12.67
N ILE A 684 0.76 7.37 -12.90
CA ILE A 684 2.08 6.81 -13.20
C ILE A 684 2.77 7.57 -14.34
N SER A 685 4.04 7.89 -14.12
CA SER A 685 4.89 8.66 -15.04
C SER A 685 6.32 8.12 -15.00
N GLY A 686 7.18 8.60 -15.90
CA GLY A 686 8.56 8.15 -16.02
C GLY A 686 8.77 7.10 -17.13
N PRO A 687 10.02 6.66 -17.35
CA PRO A 687 10.41 5.85 -18.51
C PRO A 687 9.62 4.56 -18.65
N ILE A 688 9.20 3.95 -17.53
CA ILE A 688 8.46 2.69 -17.54
C ILE A 688 7.17 2.72 -18.38
N VAL A 689 6.51 3.89 -18.49
CA VAL A 689 5.27 4.02 -19.26
C VAL A 689 5.55 3.80 -20.76
N ASP A 690 6.61 4.40 -21.28
CA ASP A 690 7.00 4.25 -22.67
C ASP A 690 7.66 2.89 -22.93
N ILE A 691 8.46 2.38 -22.00
CA ILE A 691 9.07 1.04 -22.11
C ILE A 691 7.96 -0.03 -22.21
N ALA A 692 7.01 -0.03 -21.26
CA ALA A 692 5.92 -1.01 -21.25
C ALA A 692 5.10 -1.00 -22.55
N LYS A 693 4.85 0.19 -23.11
CA LYS A 693 4.11 0.38 -24.36
C LYS A 693 4.81 -0.19 -25.59
N HIS A 694 6.13 -0.34 -25.57
CA HIS A 694 6.92 -0.81 -26.72
C HIS A 694 7.52 -2.22 -26.53
N LEU A 695 7.43 -2.80 -25.33
CA LEU A 695 7.85 -4.17 -25.04
C LEU A 695 6.93 -5.20 -25.72
N ASP A 696 7.53 -6.21 -26.36
CA ASP A 696 6.89 -7.24 -27.18
C ASP A 696 5.70 -7.88 -26.45
N PRO A 697 4.53 -8.02 -27.10
CA PRO A 697 3.34 -8.62 -26.51
C PRO A 697 3.52 -10.06 -25.98
N ALA A 698 4.67 -10.73 -26.17
CA ALA A 698 4.98 -11.99 -25.51
C ALA A 698 5.60 -11.86 -24.09
N ILE A 699 5.90 -10.65 -23.62
CA ILE A 699 6.39 -10.40 -22.25
C ILE A 699 5.20 -10.17 -21.31
N ASP A 700 5.00 -11.05 -20.32
CA ASP A 700 3.75 -11.14 -19.55
C ASP A 700 3.65 -10.20 -18.36
N ALA A 701 4.76 -9.95 -17.71
CA ALA A 701 4.84 -9.06 -16.56
C ALA A 701 6.21 -8.40 -16.49
N VAL A 702 6.24 -7.23 -15.84
CA VAL A 702 7.48 -6.49 -15.58
C VAL A 702 7.57 -6.19 -14.08
N VAL A 703 8.65 -6.64 -13.45
CA VAL A 703 9.03 -6.25 -12.09
C VAL A 703 10.07 -5.15 -12.22
N THR A 704 9.85 -4.02 -11.55
CA THR A 704 10.59 -2.77 -11.76
C THR A 704 11.27 -2.25 -10.48
N GLY A 705 12.29 -1.40 -10.64
CA GLY A 705 13.07 -0.82 -9.54
C GLY A 705 13.55 0.62 -9.79
N HIS A 706 14.72 0.96 -9.26
CA HIS A 706 15.50 2.20 -9.46
C HIS A 706 14.91 3.47 -8.82
N THR A 707 13.61 3.70 -9.01
CA THR A 707 12.92 4.93 -8.59
C THR A 707 12.53 4.94 -7.11
N HIS A 708 12.69 3.82 -6.40
CA HIS A 708 12.29 3.58 -5.01
C HIS A 708 10.78 3.74 -4.75
N GLN A 709 9.98 3.78 -5.80
CA GLN A 709 8.53 3.96 -5.72
C GLN A 709 7.81 2.61 -5.60
N PRO A 710 6.89 2.43 -4.65
CA PRO A 710 5.99 1.29 -4.67
C PRO A 710 4.78 1.55 -5.57
N TYR A 711 4.43 0.59 -6.43
CA TYR A 711 3.21 0.63 -7.25
C TYR A 711 2.81 -0.72 -7.82
N ILE A 712 1.53 -0.81 -8.21
CA ILE A 712 0.95 -1.95 -8.94
C ILE A 712 0.14 -1.40 -10.11
N CYS A 713 0.70 -1.45 -11.30
CA CYS A 713 0.13 -0.87 -12.50
C CYS A 713 -0.29 -1.95 -13.50
N SER A 714 -1.33 -1.66 -14.25
CA SER A 714 -1.66 -2.36 -15.49
C SER A 714 -1.44 -1.39 -16.65
N LEU A 715 -0.35 -1.59 -17.39
CA LEU A 715 0.05 -0.72 -18.49
C LEU A 715 -0.21 -1.44 -19.83
N PRO A 716 -0.66 -0.75 -20.87
CA PRO A 716 -0.89 -1.38 -22.16
C PRO A 716 0.43 -1.80 -22.81
N ASP A 717 0.45 -2.96 -23.45
CA ASP A 717 1.49 -3.38 -24.37
C ASP A 717 1.28 -2.72 -25.78
N PRO A 718 2.14 -3.00 -26.78
CA PRO A 718 2.00 -2.43 -28.13
C PRO A 718 0.68 -2.74 -28.83
N ASP A 719 0.03 -3.85 -28.48
CA ASP A 719 -1.26 -4.27 -29.03
C ASP A 719 -2.44 -3.66 -28.25
N GLY A 720 -2.14 -2.93 -27.16
CA GLY A 720 -3.12 -2.30 -26.28
C GLY A 720 -3.63 -3.22 -25.17
N GLU A 721 -3.07 -4.44 -25.04
CA GLU A 721 -3.49 -5.41 -24.03
C GLU A 721 -2.83 -5.12 -22.68
N PRO A 722 -3.51 -5.38 -21.54
CA PRO A 722 -3.00 -5.05 -20.22
C PRO A 722 -1.81 -5.93 -19.82
N ARG A 723 -0.74 -5.31 -19.34
CA ARG A 723 0.45 -5.95 -18.76
C ARG A 723 0.64 -5.52 -17.31
N MET A 724 0.91 -6.47 -16.43
CA MET A 724 1.20 -6.19 -15.02
C MET A 724 2.61 -5.61 -14.86
N VAL A 725 2.72 -4.44 -14.22
CA VAL A 725 3.99 -3.74 -13.98
C VAL A 725 4.06 -3.32 -12.51
N THR A 726 5.04 -3.81 -11.76
CA THR A 726 5.08 -3.66 -10.29
C THR A 726 6.40 -3.12 -9.79
N SER A 727 6.40 -2.42 -8.66
CA SER A 727 7.60 -2.07 -7.88
C SER A 727 7.29 -2.05 -6.38
N ALA A 728 8.29 -2.35 -5.56
CA ALA A 728 8.17 -2.61 -4.13
C ALA A 728 9.02 -1.64 -3.27
N SER A 729 8.96 -0.34 -3.59
CA SER A 729 9.72 0.69 -2.85
C SER A 729 11.22 0.40 -2.81
N SER A 730 11.84 0.36 -1.63
CA SER A 730 13.28 0.09 -1.41
C SER A 730 13.57 -0.39 0.02
N PHE A 731 14.80 -0.84 0.26
CA PHE A 731 15.36 -1.24 1.56
C PHE A 731 14.64 -2.44 2.23
N GLY A 732 14.03 -3.29 1.41
CA GLY A 732 13.24 -4.43 1.88
C GLY A 732 12.00 -4.03 2.69
N ARG A 733 11.48 -2.80 2.49
CA ARG A 733 10.32 -2.28 3.24
C ARG A 733 8.98 -2.78 2.71
N VAL A 734 8.93 -3.18 1.43
CA VAL A 734 7.75 -3.72 0.75
C VAL A 734 8.15 -4.96 -0.05
N VAL A 735 7.24 -5.91 -0.18
CA VAL A 735 7.33 -7.04 -1.11
C VAL A 735 6.05 -7.07 -1.95
N THR A 736 6.18 -7.25 -3.25
CA THR A 736 5.06 -7.51 -4.15
C THR A 736 4.80 -9.02 -4.22
N GLU A 737 3.59 -9.47 -3.89
CA GLU A 737 3.10 -10.80 -4.24
C GLU A 737 2.34 -10.72 -5.57
N THR A 738 2.82 -11.41 -6.60
CA THR A 738 2.14 -11.54 -7.91
C THR A 738 1.76 -12.99 -8.15
N ARG A 739 0.50 -13.25 -8.52
CA ARG A 739 0.00 -14.54 -8.98
C ARG A 739 0.00 -14.57 -10.51
N LEU A 740 0.72 -15.52 -11.08
CA LEU A 740 0.87 -15.75 -12.52
C LEU A 740 0.28 -17.12 -12.89
N PRO A 741 -0.99 -17.18 -13.32
CA PRO A 741 -1.58 -18.41 -13.82
C PRO A 741 -0.98 -18.77 -15.19
N VAL A 742 -0.26 -19.89 -15.27
CA VAL A 742 0.37 -20.38 -16.51
C VAL A 742 -0.40 -21.57 -17.05
N ASP A 743 -0.95 -21.48 -18.26
CA ASP A 743 -1.67 -22.59 -18.91
C ASP A 743 -0.71 -23.74 -19.26
N ARG A 744 -0.97 -24.94 -18.76
CA ARG A 744 -0.14 -26.13 -18.93
C ARG A 744 -0.06 -26.63 -20.37
N ARG A 745 -1.02 -26.26 -21.23
CA ARG A 745 -1.08 -26.72 -22.62
C ARG A 745 -0.25 -25.82 -23.53
N THR A 746 -0.33 -24.52 -23.33
CA THR A 746 0.39 -23.50 -24.09
C THR A 746 1.76 -23.20 -23.50
N GLY A 747 1.89 -23.31 -22.17
CA GLY A 747 3.06 -22.88 -21.41
C GLY A 747 3.10 -21.37 -21.15
N ASP A 748 2.01 -20.66 -21.45
CA ASP A 748 1.91 -19.20 -21.47
C ASP A 748 1.09 -18.66 -20.28
N VAL A 749 1.34 -17.42 -19.89
CA VAL A 749 0.58 -16.75 -18.82
C VAL A 749 -0.81 -16.38 -19.32
N VAL A 750 -1.83 -16.67 -18.53
CA VAL A 750 -3.18 -16.15 -18.76
C VAL A 750 -3.23 -14.73 -18.21
N ARG A 751 -2.77 -13.75 -19.01
CA ARG A 751 -2.57 -12.35 -18.57
C ARG A 751 -3.76 -11.73 -17.87
N ASP A 752 -4.97 -11.97 -18.37
CA ASP A 752 -6.22 -11.46 -17.77
C ASP A 752 -6.48 -11.97 -16.34
N GLN A 753 -5.76 -13.02 -15.89
CA GLN A 753 -5.87 -13.60 -14.55
C GLN A 753 -4.68 -13.24 -13.65
N VAL A 754 -3.72 -12.43 -14.12
CA VAL A 754 -2.59 -11.97 -13.30
C VAL A 754 -3.08 -10.97 -12.26
N ALA A 755 -2.67 -11.18 -11.01
CA ALA A 755 -3.01 -10.29 -9.90
C ALA A 755 -1.78 -10.01 -9.04
N ALA A 756 -1.64 -8.78 -8.52
CA ALA A 756 -0.54 -8.41 -7.64
C ALA A 756 -0.98 -7.60 -6.42
N MET A 757 -0.22 -7.71 -5.33
CA MET A 757 -0.43 -6.95 -4.09
C MET A 757 0.90 -6.59 -3.43
N ASN A 758 1.00 -5.35 -2.94
CA ASN A 758 2.14 -4.88 -2.18
C ASN A 758 1.89 -5.08 -0.70
N HIS A 759 2.85 -5.70 -0.03
CA HIS A 759 2.82 -6.00 1.39
C HIS A 759 3.93 -5.25 2.11
N LEU A 760 3.57 -4.53 3.17
CA LEU A 760 4.53 -3.95 4.08
C LEU A 760 5.31 -5.06 4.81
N VAL A 761 6.62 -4.93 4.87
CA VAL A 761 7.51 -5.78 5.67
C VAL A 761 7.54 -5.23 7.09
N THR A 762 6.44 -5.41 7.82
CA THR A 762 6.26 -4.84 9.16
C THR A 762 7.27 -5.40 10.16
N ARG A 763 7.79 -4.56 11.05
CA ARG A 763 8.68 -5.00 12.15
C ARG A 763 7.92 -5.59 13.35
N THR A 764 6.80 -6.23 13.08
CA THR A 764 5.96 -6.90 14.07
C THR A 764 6.07 -8.41 13.91
N GLY A 765 6.31 -9.13 14.99
CA GLY A 765 6.46 -10.59 14.97
C GLY A 765 7.90 -11.05 15.22
N ALA A 766 8.14 -12.34 14.97
CA ALA A 766 9.44 -12.95 15.16
C ALA A 766 10.37 -12.63 13.99
N LYS A 767 11.64 -12.35 14.31
CA LYS A 767 12.74 -12.24 13.35
C LYS A 767 13.09 -13.62 12.80
N ASP A 768 13.48 -13.68 11.52
CA ASP A 768 14.05 -14.91 10.96
C ASP A 768 15.41 -15.24 11.58
N ALA A 769 15.58 -16.48 12.04
CA ALA A 769 16.74 -16.89 12.82
C ALA A 769 18.00 -17.15 11.96
N GLU A 770 17.85 -17.52 10.69
CA GLU A 770 19.00 -17.68 9.79
C GLU A 770 19.57 -16.31 9.43
N GLN A 771 18.70 -15.34 9.16
CA GLN A 771 19.09 -13.95 8.98
C GLN A 771 19.78 -13.36 10.21
N THR A 772 19.25 -13.62 11.42
CA THR A 772 19.94 -13.21 12.67
C THR A 772 21.36 -13.77 12.72
N THR A 773 21.56 -15.02 12.33
CA THR A 773 22.88 -15.66 12.35
C THR A 773 23.86 -15.01 11.36
N VAL A 774 23.40 -14.69 10.15
CA VAL A 774 24.21 -13.97 9.14
C VAL A 774 24.61 -12.60 9.67
N ILE A 775 23.63 -11.83 10.15
CA ILE A 775 23.87 -10.46 10.66
C ILE A 775 24.84 -10.47 11.85
N ASP A 776 24.66 -11.38 12.82
CA ASP A 776 25.51 -11.46 14.00
C ASP A 776 26.97 -11.80 13.63
N LYS A 777 27.17 -12.71 12.66
CA LYS A 777 28.51 -13.08 12.15
C LYS A 777 29.27 -11.85 11.64
N TRP A 778 28.63 -11.07 10.76
CA TRP A 778 29.27 -9.91 10.15
C TRP A 778 29.39 -8.72 11.10
N LYS A 779 28.48 -8.59 12.08
CA LYS A 779 28.61 -7.63 13.17
C LYS A 779 29.81 -7.91 14.06
N GLU A 780 30.06 -9.17 14.39
CA GLU A 780 31.23 -9.54 15.19
C GLU A 780 32.54 -9.16 14.48
N LEU A 781 32.63 -9.40 13.16
CA LEU A 781 33.80 -9.05 12.35
C LEU A 781 33.99 -7.54 12.23
N SER A 782 32.91 -6.78 12.06
CA SER A 782 32.96 -5.33 11.84
C SER A 782 33.13 -4.50 13.12
N ALA A 783 32.71 -5.04 14.28
CA ALA A 783 32.65 -4.31 15.56
C ALA A 783 33.92 -3.50 15.93
N PRO A 784 35.16 -3.99 15.71
CA PRO A 784 36.36 -3.20 16.04
C PRO A 784 36.47 -1.89 15.26
N LEU A 785 36.04 -1.88 14.00
CA LEU A 785 36.04 -0.68 13.18
C LEU A 785 34.75 0.13 13.40
N ALA A 786 33.60 -0.55 13.43
CA ALA A 786 32.28 0.05 13.59
C ALA A 786 32.23 0.99 14.80
N ASN A 787 32.66 0.50 15.96
CA ASN A 787 32.53 1.17 17.25
C ASN A 787 33.62 2.21 17.52
N ARG A 788 34.52 2.48 16.56
CA ARG A 788 35.55 3.49 16.74
C ARG A 788 34.92 4.87 16.71
N ILE A 789 35.05 5.63 17.81
CA ILE A 789 34.60 7.03 17.85
C ILE A 789 35.45 7.88 16.90
N VAL A 790 34.78 8.64 16.04
CA VAL A 790 35.39 9.54 15.03
C VAL A 790 35.02 11.01 15.25
N GLY A 791 34.28 11.34 16.31
CA GLY A 791 33.97 12.71 16.68
C GLY A 791 32.77 12.79 17.62
N GLU A 792 32.32 14.01 17.89
CA GLU A 792 31.07 14.30 18.61
C GLU A 792 30.28 15.37 17.85
N VAL A 793 28.95 15.37 17.97
CA VAL A 793 28.05 16.44 17.49
C VAL A 793 27.37 17.15 18.66
N THR A 794 27.03 18.43 18.49
CA THR A 794 26.34 19.21 19.56
C THR A 794 24.81 19.16 19.46
N ALA A 795 24.26 18.72 18.33
CA ALA A 795 22.83 18.58 18.03
C ALA A 795 22.67 17.67 16.80
N ASP A 796 21.43 17.31 16.47
CA ASP A 796 21.13 16.56 15.24
C ASP A 796 21.59 17.34 13.99
N ILE A 797 22.30 16.67 13.09
CA ILE A 797 22.71 17.17 11.78
C ILE A 797 22.03 16.28 10.74
N THR A 798 20.98 16.81 10.11
CA THR A 798 20.06 16.01 9.29
C THR A 798 20.07 16.41 7.82
N ARG A 799 19.64 15.48 6.98
CA ARG A 799 19.30 15.75 5.58
C ARG A 799 17.98 16.52 5.49
N SER A 800 17.75 17.14 4.34
CA SER A 800 16.44 17.70 3.98
C SER A 800 15.41 16.56 3.81
N GLU A 801 14.13 16.86 4.01
CA GLU A 801 13.04 15.89 3.78
C GLU A 801 12.97 15.43 2.32
N THR A 802 13.22 16.37 1.43
CA THR A 802 13.20 16.21 -0.03
C THR A 802 14.55 16.68 -0.59
N ARG A 803 14.96 16.14 -1.74
CA ARG A 803 16.26 16.51 -2.36
C ARG A 803 16.27 17.94 -2.96
N ASP A 804 15.19 18.70 -2.78
CA ASP A 804 14.96 20.02 -3.35
C ASP A 804 15.19 21.17 -2.35
N ALA A 805 15.75 20.90 -1.17
CA ALA A 805 16.05 21.89 -0.14
C ALA A 805 17.49 21.77 0.38
N GLU A 806 18.06 22.90 0.82
CA GLU A 806 19.36 22.93 1.51
C GLU A 806 19.30 22.13 2.82
N SER A 807 20.38 21.41 3.17
CA SER A 807 20.44 20.64 4.40
C SER A 807 21.75 20.81 5.16
N ASP A 808 21.66 20.81 6.49
CA ASP A 808 22.79 20.85 7.40
C ASP A 808 23.82 19.75 7.06
N LEU A 809 23.34 18.53 6.77
CA LEU A 809 24.25 17.42 6.56
C LEU A 809 24.98 17.47 5.21
N ALA A 810 24.33 17.87 4.12
CA ALA A 810 25.02 18.06 2.85
C ALA A 810 26.07 19.18 2.93
N ASN A 811 25.76 20.25 3.68
CA ASN A 811 26.71 21.32 3.97
C ASN A 811 27.91 20.84 4.83
N LEU A 812 27.67 19.98 5.83
CA LEU A 812 28.73 19.39 6.65
C LEU A 812 29.66 18.53 5.80
N VAL A 813 29.11 17.70 4.92
CA VAL A 813 29.91 16.86 4.02
C VAL A 813 30.72 17.73 3.06
N ALA A 814 30.13 18.79 2.49
CA ALA A 814 30.89 19.74 1.68
C ALA A 814 32.01 20.44 2.48
N ASP A 815 31.79 20.79 3.75
CA ASP A 815 32.83 21.34 4.63
C ASP A 815 33.99 20.35 4.84
N ALA A 816 33.67 19.07 5.07
CA ALA A 816 34.66 18.01 5.22
C ALA A 816 35.49 17.81 3.94
N GLN A 817 34.83 17.77 2.78
CA GLN A 817 35.49 17.64 1.49
C GLN A 817 36.41 18.84 1.18
N LEU A 818 35.95 20.06 1.48
CA LEU A 818 36.78 21.26 1.35
C LEU A 818 38.00 21.16 2.27
N ALA A 819 37.83 20.80 3.54
CA ALA A 819 38.92 20.67 4.50
C ALA A 819 39.97 19.64 4.06
N ALA A 820 39.53 18.50 3.52
CA ALA A 820 40.42 17.44 3.05
C ALA A 820 41.25 17.82 1.81
N THR A 821 40.75 18.76 1.00
CA THR A 821 41.32 19.11 -0.31
C THR A 821 41.88 20.53 -0.41
N ALA A 822 41.70 21.38 0.61
CA ALA A 822 42.12 22.79 0.59
C ALA A 822 43.63 23.01 0.57
N ALA A 823 44.42 22.08 1.15
CA ALA A 823 45.87 22.21 1.14
C ALA A 823 46.40 22.13 -0.30
N PRO A 824 47.37 22.98 -0.71
CA PRO A 824 47.87 23.01 -2.10
C PRO A 824 48.33 21.65 -2.63
N GLU A 825 48.92 20.83 -1.77
CA GLU A 825 49.39 19.47 -2.09
C GLU A 825 48.28 18.42 -2.17
N LYS A 826 47.08 18.73 -1.67
CA LYS A 826 45.89 17.88 -1.66
C LYS A 826 44.88 18.25 -2.75
N GLY A 827 45.14 19.33 -3.48
CA GLY A 827 44.26 19.82 -4.55
C GLY A 827 44.05 21.32 -4.53
N GLY A 828 44.28 22.02 -3.41
CA GLY A 828 44.15 23.47 -3.31
C GLY A 828 42.71 23.99 -3.41
N ALA A 829 41.71 23.18 -3.06
CA ALA A 829 40.30 23.53 -3.18
C ALA A 829 39.92 24.80 -2.41
N GLN A 830 39.03 25.59 -3.01
CA GLN A 830 38.46 26.80 -2.42
C GLN A 830 36.96 26.66 -2.17
N ILE A 831 36.31 25.76 -2.91
CA ILE A 831 34.88 25.43 -2.86
C ILE A 831 34.78 23.90 -2.86
N ALA A 832 33.81 23.34 -2.15
CA ALA A 832 33.34 21.97 -2.37
C ALA A 832 31.82 21.93 -2.55
N LEU A 833 31.36 21.01 -3.40
CA LEU A 833 29.95 20.80 -3.72
C LEU A 833 29.60 19.33 -3.50
N MET A 834 28.46 19.08 -2.85
CA MET A 834 27.97 17.74 -2.54
C MET A 834 26.54 17.56 -3.04
N ASN A 835 26.29 16.53 -3.84
CA ASN A 835 24.92 16.22 -4.29
C ASN A 835 24.10 15.59 -3.15
N PRO A 836 22.80 15.92 -3.03
CA PRO A 836 21.98 15.48 -1.91
C PRO A 836 21.77 13.96 -1.92
N GLY A 837 21.78 13.33 -3.11
CA GLY A 837 21.67 11.88 -3.27
C GLY A 837 22.87 11.09 -2.74
N GLY A 838 24.03 11.75 -2.57
CA GLY A 838 25.24 11.16 -2.02
C GLY A 838 25.30 11.15 -0.49
N VAL A 839 24.30 11.72 0.20
CA VAL A 839 24.20 11.77 1.67
C VAL A 839 23.05 10.87 2.13
N ARG A 840 23.35 9.81 2.91
CA ARG A 840 22.44 8.65 3.04
C ARG A 840 21.86 8.38 4.42
N ALA A 841 22.44 8.91 5.49
CA ALA A 841 21.92 8.79 6.85
C ALA A 841 22.08 10.11 7.60
N ASP A 842 21.26 10.34 8.63
CA ASP A 842 21.37 11.51 9.51
C ASP A 842 22.37 11.23 10.65
N LEU A 843 23.01 12.27 11.19
CA LEU A 843 23.77 12.18 12.45
C LEU A 843 22.90 12.72 13.59
N VAL A 844 22.46 11.84 14.48
CA VAL A 844 21.47 12.16 15.54
C VAL A 844 22.15 12.17 16.90
N TYR A 845 21.98 13.26 17.66
CA TYR A 845 22.64 13.47 18.96
C TYR A 845 22.27 12.42 20.00
N ALA A 846 21.01 12.01 20.04
CA ALA A 846 20.54 11.01 20.99
C ALA A 846 20.81 9.56 20.56
N SER A 847 21.43 9.34 19.39
CA SER A 847 21.73 8.01 18.85
C SER A 847 22.80 7.29 19.68
N SER A 848 22.72 5.96 19.69
CA SER A 848 23.74 5.08 20.23
C SER A 848 23.66 3.75 19.47
N THR A 849 24.34 3.69 18.32
CA THR A 849 24.35 2.51 17.44
C THR A 849 25.30 1.42 17.94
N GLY A 850 26.39 1.81 18.61
CA GLY A 850 27.41 0.96 19.22
C GLY A 850 27.48 1.01 20.76
N GLY A 851 26.54 1.69 21.42
CA GLY A 851 26.55 1.88 22.88
C GLY A 851 27.35 3.10 23.37
N GLU A 852 27.75 3.97 22.45
CA GLU A 852 28.41 5.27 22.67
C GLU A 852 27.54 6.27 23.42
N ALA A 853 28.17 7.28 24.01
CA ALA A 853 27.49 8.34 24.75
C ALA A 853 26.76 9.30 23.80
N PRO A 854 25.64 9.94 24.23
CA PRO A 854 24.93 10.92 23.40
C PRO A 854 25.87 11.99 22.84
N GLY A 855 25.80 12.19 21.53
CA GLY A 855 26.64 13.10 20.77
C GLY A 855 27.89 12.46 20.18
N GLU A 856 28.42 11.35 20.73
CA GLU A 856 29.54 10.63 20.11
C GLU A 856 29.11 10.04 18.76
N ILE A 857 29.97 10.17 17.74
CA ILE A 857 29.76 9.62 16.40
C ILE A 857 30.75 8.48 16.19
N THR A 858 30.23 7.32 15.83
CA THR A 858 31.02 6.14 15.47
C THR A 858 31.44 6.15 13.99
N TYR A 859 32.44 5.35 13.64
CA TYR A 859 32.83 5.17 12.24
C TYR A 859 31.69 4.59 11.40
N ALA A 860 30.89 3.69 11.97
CA ALA A 860 29.72 3.12 11.29
C ALA A 860 28.66 4.20 10.97
N GLU A 861 28.39 5.13 11.89
CA GLU A 861 27.49 6.25 11.64
C GLU A 861 28.03 7.20 10.57
N ALA A 862 29.32 7.55 10.63
CA ALA A 862 29.95 8.36 9.60
C ALA A 862 29.95 7.68 8.22
N PHE A 863 30.17 6.35 8.18
CA PHE A 863 30.08 5.58 6.95
C PHE A 863 28.65 5.59 6.39
N ALA A 864 27.64 5.43 7.23
CA ALA A 864 26.24 5.46 6.82
C ALA A 864 25.84 6.81 6.18
N VAL A 865 26.53 7.91 6.50
CA VAL A 865 26.34 9.21 5.83
C VAL A 865 26.81 9.17 4.37
N GLN A 866 27.94 8.52 4.05
CA GLN A 866 28.56 8.50 2.71
C GLN A 866 29.00 7.07 2.27
N PRO A 867 28.07 6.11 2.10
CA PRO A 867 28.37 4.68 1.97
C PRO A 867 29.03 4.24 0.66
N PHE A 868 29.28 5.16 -0.27
CA PHE A 868 29.72 4.83 -1.63
C PHE A 868 31.23 4.53 -1.75
N ALA A 869 31.98 4.64 -0.65
CA ALA A 869 33.45 4.53 -0.64
C ALA A 869 34.08 5.33 -1.81
N GLY A 870 33.54 6.53 -2.04
CA GLY A 870 33.87 7.37 -3.17
C GLY A 870 35.26 7.97 -3.02
N THR A 871 35.76 8.54 -4.11
CA THR A 871 36.96 9.37 -4.03
C THR A 871 36.60 10.82 -4.30
N LEU A 872 37.35 11.73 -3.70
CA LEU A 872 37.26 13.15 -3.97
C LEU A 872 38.14 13.49 -5.17
N VAL A 873 37.76 14.53 -5.90
CA VAL A 873 38.57 15.12 -6.95
C VAL A 873 38.41 16.64 -6.90
N THR A 874 39.50 17.33 -7.23
CA THR A 874 39.50 18.78 -7.41
C THR A 874 39.71 19.12 -8.87
N VAL A 875 38.91 20.05 -9.39
CA VAL A 875 38.99 20.54 -10.77
C VAL A 875 39.03 22.07 -10.81
N ASP A 876 39.62 22.60 -11.87
CA ASP A 876 39.62 24.03 -12.18
C ASP A 876 38.35 24.37 -12.98
N LEU A 877 37.54 25.28 -12.43
CA LEU A 877 36.30 25.78 -13.03
C LEU A 877 36.31 27.30 -13.04
N THR A 878 35.75 27.91 -14.09
CA THR A 878 35.50 29.35 -14.12
C THR A 878 34.30 29.73 -13.27
N GLY A 879 34.19 30.99 -12.84
CA GLY A 879 33.02 31.50 -12.11
C GLY A 879 31.71 31.25 -12.88
N ALA A 880 31.73 31.41 -14.21
CA ALA A 880 30.59 31.11 -15.08
C ALA A 880 30.25 29.61 -15.13
N GLN A 881 31.23 28.72 -15.02
CA GLN A 881 30.95 27.28 -14.93
C GLN A 881 30.36 26.89 -13.58
N ILE A 882 30.80 27.54 -12.49
CA ILE A 882 30.24 27.31 -11.16
C ILE A 882 28.79 27.77 -11.09
N GLU A 883 28.49 28.96 -11.62
CA GLU A 883 27.12 29.44 -11.76
C GLU A 883 26.26 28.45 -12.54
N LYS A 884 26.75 27.98 -13.69
CA LYS A 884 26.03 26.98 -14.49
C LYS A 884 25.81 25.64 -13.76
N ILE A 885 26.74 25.21 -12.92
CA ILE A 885 26.55 24.01 -12.08
C ILE A 885 25.43 24.25 -11.06
N LEU A 886 25.33 25.45 -10.49
CA LEU A 886 24.23 25.81 -9.59
C LEU A 886 22.89 25.91 -10.34
N GLU A 887 22.88 26.32 -11.61
CA GLU A 887 21.69 26.25 -12.47
C GLU A 887 21.27 24.81 -12.77
N GLU A 888 22.24 23.92 -12.99
CA GLU A 888 22.00 22.49 -13.25
C GLU A 888 21.30 21.78 -12.08
N GLN A 889 21.18 22.40 -10.90
CA GLN A 889 20.33 21.89 -9.81
C GLN A 889 18.86 21.74 -10.23
N PHE A 890 18.40 22.59 -11.16
CA PHE A 890 17.04 22.62 -11.67
C PHE A 890 16.98 21.99 -13.06
N ASN A 891 16.10 21.00 -13.24
CA ASN A 891 15.99 20.22 -14.46
C ASN A 891 14.53 20.00 -14.83
N ASP A 892 14.20 20.14 -16.12
CA ASP A 892 12.88 19.91 -16.71
C ASP A 892 12.88 18.85 -17.82
N SER A 893 13.98 18.11 -18.02
CA SER A 893 14.12 17.09 -19.06
C SER A 893 13.33 15.81 -18.78
N GLY A 894 12.88 15.60 -17.54
CA GLY A 894 12.16 14.39 -17.13
C GLY A 894 13.03 13.14 -16.97
N THR A 895 14.34 13.26 -17.18
CA THR A 895 15.31 12.15 -17.05
C THR A 895 15.80 11.93 -15.63
N ARG A 896 15.51 12.87 -14.71
CA ARG A 896 15.76 12.75 -13.27
C ARG A 896 14.81 13.62 -12.45
N ALA A 897 14.95 13.57 -11.13
CA ALA A 897 14.24 14.47 -10.23
C ALA A 897 14.46 15.95 -10.64
N PRO A 898 13.38 16.76 -10.67
CA PRO A 898 13.41 18.09 -11.26
C PRO A 898 14.24 19.11 -10.46
N THR A 899 14.54 18.81 -9.19
CA THR A 899 15.39 19.66 -8.35
C THR A 899 16.28 18.80 -7.47
N LEU A 900 17.58 19.08 -7.50
CA LEU A 900 18.61 18.47 -6.66
C LEU A 900 19.48 19.58 -6.07
N ILE A 901 19.16 20.03 -4.86
CA ILE A 901 19.89 21.11 -4.20
C ILE A 901 21.22 20.58 -3.63
N LEU A 902 22.32 21.15 -4.12
CA LEU A 902 23.67 20.84 -3.70
C LEU A 902 23.94 21.40 -2.29
N GLY A 903 24.56 20.58 -1.45
CA GLY A 903 25.30 21.07 -0.29
C GLY A 903 26.50 21.87 -0.74
N VAL A 904 26.69 23.06 -0.17
CA VAL A 904 27.78 23.97 -0.54
C VAL A 904 28.71 24.17 0.65
N SER A 905 30.02 24.14 0.44
CA SER A 905 31.00 24.29 1.51
C SER A 905 30.99 25.71 2.11
N ARG A 906 31.44 25.82 3.36
CA ARG A 906 31.57 27.06 4.12
C ARG A 906 32.34 28.09 3.30
N GLY A 907 31.76 29.28 3.22
CA GLY A 907 32.32 30.40 2.47
C GLY A 907 31.66 30.59 1.12
N LEU A 908 31.01 29.59 0.53
CA LEU A 908 30.17 29.78 -0.66
C LEU A 908 28.73 30.09 -0.24
N THR A 909 28.15 31.16 -0.76
CA THR A 909 26.72 31.46 -0.64
C THR A 909 26.14 31.91 -1.97
N TYR A 910 24.86 31.70 -2.22
CA TYR A 910 24.18 32.19 -3.42
C TYR A 910 22.69 32.37 -3.19
N SER A 911 22.02 33.03 -4.14
CA SER A 911 20.56 33.20 -4.14
C SER A 911 19.95 32.72 -5.45
N TYR A 912 18.70 32.27 -5.40
CA TYR A 912 17.98 31.78 -6.56
C TYR A 912 16.51 32.21 -6.54
N SER A 913 15.82 32.25 -7.69
CA SER A 913 14.36 32.43 -7.77
C SER A 913 13.71 31.21 -8.42
N GLY A 914 12.83 30.52 -7.69
CA GLY A 914 12.10 29.36 -8.22
C GLY A 914 11.12 29.71 -9.35
N SER A 915 10.72 30.98 -9.44
CA SER A 915 9.79 31.48 -10.47
C SER A 915 10.48 31.77 -11.81
N ALA A 916 11.81 31.86 -11.83
CA ALA A 916 12.58 32.14 -13.04
C ALA A 916 12.69 30.88 -13.95
N PRO A 917 12.90 31.08 -15.27
CA PRO A 917 13.11 29.98 -16.20
C PRO A 917 14.30 29.11 -15.82
N VAL A 918 14.23 27.81 -16.08
CA VAL A 918 15.37 26.89 -15.88
C VAL A 918 16.58 27.39 -16.68
N GLY A 919 17.74 27.49 -16.02
CA GLY A 919 18.96 28.06 -16.58
C GLY A 919 19.13 29.58 -16.38
N ASP A 920 18.19 30.24 -15.69
CA ASP A 920 18.25 31.65 -15.29
C ASP A 920 17.69 31.83 -13.85
N ARG A 921 17.79 30.80 -13.02
CA ARG A 921 17.28 30.81 -11.63
C ARG A 921 18.28 31.37 -10.64
N ILE A 922 19.57 31.28 -10.90
CA ILE A 922 20.67 31.74 -10.07
C ILE A 922 21.05 33.16 -10.52
N ASP A 923 21.11 34.09 -9.59
CA ASP A 923 21.71 35.41 -9.87
C ASP A 923 23.23 35.31 -9.77
N PRO A 924 24.01 35.48 -10.86
CA PRO A 924 25.47 35.40 -10.80
C PRO A 924 26.11 36.41 -9.84
N GLU A 925 25.49 37.57 -9.61
CA GLU A 925 25.99 38.59 -8.68
C GLU A 925 25.79 38.19 -7.21
N SER A 926 24.87 37.25 -6.95
CA SER A 926 24.58 36.72 -5.62
C SER A 926 25.61 35.68 -5.16
N ILE A 927 26.35 35.05 -6.09
CA ILE A 927 27.29 33.98 -5.78
C ILE A 927 28.55 34.59 -5.15
N LYS A 928 28.76 34.31 -3.86
CA LYS A 928 29.84 34.87 -3.06
C LYS A 928 30.73 33.77 -2.49
N LEU A 929 32.03 33.94 -2.64
CA LEU A 929 33.06 33.16 -1.96
C LEU A 929 33.76 34.03 -0.92
N ASN A 930 33.65 33.66 0.36
CA ASN A 930 34.16 34.41 1.51
C ASN A 930 33.71 35.88 1.51
N GLY A 931 32.47 36.12 1.09
CA GLY A 931 31.86 37.45 1.01
C GLY A 931 32.18 38.25 -0.26
N GLY A 932 33.09 37.79 -1.12
CA GLY A 932 33.40 38.40 -2.41
C GLY A 932 32.64 37.73 -3.56
N THR A 933 32.02 38.51 -4.45
CA THR A 933 31.30 38.00 -5.62
C THR A 933 32.26 37.26 -6.58
N LEU A 934 31.88 36.06 -7.02
CA LEU A 934 32.65 35.32 -8.01
C LEU A 934 32.74 36.12 -9.32
N GLN A 935 33.92 36.14 -9.93
CA GLN A 935 34.13 36.75 -11.23
C GLN A 935 33.92 35.70 -12.32
N PRO A 936 33.08 35.94 -13.34
CA PRO A 936 32.71 34.93 -14.33
C PRO A 936 33.92 34.26 -15.01
N ASP A 937 34.93 35.05 -15.38
CA ASP A 937 36.11 34.57 -16.10
C ASP A 937 37.27 34.11 -15.19
N ALA A 938 37.15 34.31 -13.87
CA ALA A 938 38.18 33.87 -12.94
C ALA A 938 38.09 32.36 -12.71
N THR A 939 39.24 31.71 -12.57
CA THR A 939 39.33 30.28 -12.25
C THR A 939 39.35 30.06 -10.75
N TYR A 940 38.56 29.10 -10.30
CA TYR A 940 38.46 28.65 -8.93
C TYR A 940 38.71 27.15 -8.86
N ARG A 941 39.27 26.71 -7.74
CA ARG A 941 39.50 25.29 -7.47
C ARG A 941 38.32 24.70 -6.72
N VAL A 942 37.66 23.72 -7.30
CA VAL A 942 36.42 23.14 -6.77
C VAL A 942 36.59 21.65 -6.52
N ALA A 943 36.27 21.21 -5.30
CA ALA A 943 36.21 19.82 -4.90
C ALA A 943 34.79 19.26 -5.06
N ALA A 944 34.71 17.98 -5.41
CA ALA A 944 33.49 17.19 -5.35
C ALA A 944 33.85 15.71 -5.23
N ASN A 945 32.86 14.86 -4.95
CA ASN A 945 33.02 13.43 -5.19
C ASN A 945 33.21 13.16 -6.70
N THR A 946 33.86 12.04 -7.04
CA THR A 946 34.16 11.68 -8.43
C THR A 946 32.92 11.50 -9.30
N PHE A 947 31.78 11.12 -8.71
CA PHE A 947 30.50 11.00 -9.39
C PHE A 947 30.03 12.35 -9.95
N LEU A 948 29.91 13.37 -9.07
CA LEU A 948 29.50 14.71 -9.45
C LEU A 948 30.50 15.36 -10.40
N ALA A 949 31.81 15.20 -10.14
CA ALA A 949 32.86 15.72 -11.01
C ALA A 949 32.90 15.09 -12.40
N ALA A 950 32.40 13.86 -12.55
CA ALA A 950 32.23 13.20 -13.85
C ALA A 950 30.95 13.64 -14.59
N GLY A 951 30.13 14.50 -13.98
CA GLY A 951 28.88 14.99 -14.53
C GLY A 951 27.64 14.18 -14.11
N GLY A 952 27.77 13.33 -13.09
CA GLY A 952 26.67 12.59 -12.50
C GLY A 952 25.55 13.52 -12.00
N ASP A 953 24.34 12.99 -11.82
CA ASP A 953 23.12 13.75 -11.50
C ASP A 953 22.84 14.88 -12.53
N GLY A 954 23.31 14.74 -13.77
CA GLY A 954 23.13 15.74 -14.83
C GLY A 954 23.92 17.04 -14.64
N PHE A 955 24.89 17.08 -13.71
CA PHE A 955 25.79 18.23 -13.52
C PHE A 955 26.91 18.25 -14.57
N THR A 956 26.54 18.16 -15.85
CA THR A 956 27.46 17.94 -16.98
C THR A 956 28.55 19.02 -17.12
N THR A 957 28.32 20.21 -16.55
CA THR A 957 29.33 21.27 -16.58
C THR A 957 30.52 20.97 -15.67
N PHE A 958 30.34 20.18 -14.61
CA PHE A 958 31.45 19.70 -13.78
C PHE A 958 32.48 18.89 -14.58
N ALA A 959 32.02 18.02 -15.49
CA ALA A 959 32.87 17.19 -16.35
C ALA A 959 33.77 18.00 -17.32
N LYS A 960 33.48 19.29 -17.51
CA LYS A 960 34.30 20.22 -18.30
C LYS A 960 35.42 20.85 -17.47
N GLY A 961 35.47 20.57 -16.17
CA GLY A 961 36.54 20.99 -15.28
C GLY A 961 37.90 20.50 -15.78
N THR A 962 38.91 21.33 -15.61
CA THR A 962 40.27 21.02 -16.07
C THR A 962 41.19 20.70 -14.89
N ASN A 963 42.39 20.19 -15.18
CA ASN A 963 43.42 19.92 -14.16
C ASN A 963 42.92 19.04 -12.98
N PRO A 964 42.29 17.87 -13.23
CA PRO A 964 41.78 17.01 -12.16
C PRO A 964 42.92 16.51 -11.26
N VAL A 965 42.78 16.69 -9.95
CA VAL A 965 43.71 16.12 -8.94
C VAL A 965 42.89 15.35 -7.91
N GLY A 966 43.28 14.10 -7.65
CA GLY A 966 42.62 13.26 -6.66
C GLY A 966 42.73 13.82 -5.25
N GLY A 967 41.61 13.82 -4.53
CA GLY A 967 41.44 14.41 -3.19
C GLY A 967 41.41 13.39 -2.05
N GLY A 968 41.58 12.10 -2.34
CA GLY A 968 41.54 11.02 -1.34
C GLY A 968 40.17 10.37 -1.21
N ASP A 969 40.00 9.59 -0.15
CA ASP A 969 38.78 8.86 0.20
C ASP A 969 37.77 9.79 0.90
N ASP A 970 36.49 9.69 0.53
CA ASP A 970 35.45 10.60 1.02
C ASP A 970 35.02 10.31 2.47
N ILE A 971 34.96 9.03 2.87
CA ILE A 971 34.76 8.62 4.26
C ILE A 971 35.92 9.09 5.15
N ALA A 972 37.16 8.95 4.69
CA ALA A 972 38.32 9.47 5.39
C ALA A 972 38.21 11.00 5.56
N ALA A 973 37.79 11.73 4.51
CA ALA A 973 37.57 13.17 4.61
C ALA A 973 36.53 13.55 5.68
N LEU A 974 35.39 12.85 5.73
CA LEU A 974 34.36 13.08 6.73
C LEU A 974 34.82 12.72 8.15
N THR A 975 35.40 11.53 8.34
CA THR A 975 35.84 11.06 9.66
C THR A 975 37.02 11.87 10.22
N ASP A 976 37.97 12.28 9.37
CA ASP A 976 39.05 13.19 9.76
C ASP A 976 38.50 14.57 10.15
N TYR A 977 37.50 15.08 9.43
CA TYR A 977 36.86 16.34 9.76
C TYR A 977 36.11 16.29 11.10
N LEU A 978 35.28 15.25 11.32
CA LEU A 978 34.58 15.01 12.57
C LEU A 978 35.56 14.90 13.75
N THR A 979 36.71 14.24 13.53
CA THR A 979 37.75 14.10 14.57
C THR A 979 38.41 15.43 14.86
N ALA A 980 38.76 16.19 13.82
CA ALA A 980 39.50 17.45 13.94
C ALA A 980 38.64 18.60 14.48
N GLN A 981 37.33 18.59 14.24
CA GLN A 981 36.40 19.65 14.61
C GLN A 981 35.48 19.28 15.78
N SER A 982 35.74 18.18 16.49
CA SER A 982 34.90 17.71 17.60
C SER A 982 34.85 18.69 18.79
N PRO A 983 33.67 19.01 19.36
CA PRO A 983 32.35 18.64 18.87
C PRO A 983 31.87 19.53 17.72
N VAL A 984 31.20 18.93 16.73
CA VAL A 984 30.70 19.59 15.52
C VAL A 984 29.26 20.06 15.72
N ALA A 985 29.00 21.34 15.43
CA ALA A 985 27.65 21.89 15.42
C ALA A 985 27.01 21.81 14.01
N PRO A 986 25.66 21.76 13.90
CA PRO A 986 24.99 21.89 12.62
C PRO A 986 25.47 23.16 11.88
N PRO A 987 25.91 23.04 10.61
CA PRO A 987 26.52 24.15 9.89
C PRO A 987 25.54 25.26 9.49
N GLY A 988 24.22 25.01 9.55
CA GLY A 988 23.17 25.91 9.12
C GLY A 988 22.76 25.70 7.66
N THR A 989 21.56 26.19 7.32
CA THR A 989 20.97 26.25 5.97
C THR A 989 20.78 27.70 5.51
N ASP A 990 21.79 28.53 5.75
CA ASP A 990 21.83 29.94 5.38
C ASP A 990 22.84 30.22 4.25
N ARG A 991 23.31 29.18 3.54
CA ARG A 991 24.26 29.32 2.42
C ARG A 991 23.53 29.50 1.10
N MET A 992 22.26 29.09 1.02
CA MET A 992 21.36 29.35 -0.10
C MET A 992 20.20 30.23 0.34
N THR A 993 19.71 31.10 -0.55
CA THR A 993 18.55 31.96 -0.25
C THR A 993 17.59 31.98 -1.43
N GLU A 994 16.34 31.56 -1.20
CA GLU A 994 15.27 31.72 -2.19
C GLU A 994 14.76 33.16 -2.22
N LEU A 995 14.76 33.75 -3.40
CA LEU A 995 14.21 35.06 -3.70
C LEU A 995 12.76 34.90 -4.19
N PRO A 996 11.90 35.90 -3.93
CA PRO A 996 10.49 35.88 -4.33
C PRO A 996 10.21 35.61 -5.81
#